data_AF-A0A410PPK9-F1
#
_entry.id   AF-A0A410PPK9-F1
#
_cell.length_a   1.000
_cell.length_b   1.000
_cell.length_c   1.000
_cell.angle_alpha   90.00
_cell.angle_beta   90.00
_cell.angle_gamma   90.00
#
_symmetry.space_group_name_H-M   'P 1'
#
loop_
_entity.id
_entity.type
_entity.pdbx_description
1 polymer ?
#
loop_
_entity_poly.entity_id
_entity_poly.type
_entity_poly.pdbx_seq_one_letter_code
_entity_poly.pdbx_strand_id
1 'polypeptide(L)'
;MVKISSILLKNIKGQSNTQMLTGKDILIGSNGIGKTTRLQALGIALLGYVPGKGKKSDETFKLSSSDNMMVGLGTNDFNFTREFKKKVSKSKDGSTKISIQQDLNVSPSKGESKINEKEARILSELGSFPVMLDFNEFLSLSDSKRREFIYNLAGFKSEDWTKEKAKQYLEKQLLTVELEINNPEQFEIMEQLIADVLKEYPEKYDISMGLQSMIDWTKTKLSYWNDEKKRSAAAVQKIGELKNKLTETDRNLKANKEQLEELQTKLITIEKQISEDTQKKKNIDARLKKIEQLKQAIADEQLKVCSINAGEIENKIKNLKVGIKSVDNKEKIKTVDDEILKIQYEDEPIIKDKDEVKIKGIELAAQIKANQETLDRVKNVKDCCVLDKRIACNKDFSKFIEYTEGKIKTLTVQKQILADTYKELNGKDIAFNERYKKLEADKKALENEEVQANRTNNSITADINTLEKSLNEAKSFDTLKAEKIARLNEELSKLQNEPIEAIAPLDVLEKQCESIRLNTKTLNEKIDEQEKAKTTLSNLKSSMIDSKTAEYNYINFKSIDEALGAKGLQGKLMKETLEPIQNDIQLNLNAMGINHEFYFSTESEGGKEIFQFGWKNDFGDKRNFDALSTGQQLMLLIAILITFIEKSNPKCKILAIDNIENLDSKNFPKVIDGLNKISDKLDNIILSGVVDVSEVEGFKVWNLDEAGVENEQSA
;
A
#
# COMPACT_ATOMS: atom_id res chain seq x y z
N MET A 1 3.18 -63.41 -9.23
CA MET A 1 2.05 -63.18 -8.33
C MET A 1 2.49 -63.62 -6.95
N VAL A 2 2.62 -62.67 -6.03
CA VAL A 2 3.05 -62.95 -4.65
C VAL A 2 1.76 -63.13 -3.85
N LYS A 3 1.61 -64.31 -3.24
CA LYS A 3 0.39 -64.70 -2.54
C LYS A 3 0.66 -64.90 -1.06
N ILE A 4 -0.18 -64.28 -0.22
CA ILE A 4 -0.15 -64.51 1.23
C ILE A 4 -0.77 -65.88 1.51
N SER A 5 -0.01 -66.74 2.18
CA SER A 5 -0.40 -68.10 2.57
C SER A 5 -0.81 -68.20 4.04
N SER A 6 -0.39 -67.25 4.89
CA SER A 6 -0.77 -67.24 6.31
C SER A 6 -0.73 -65.87 6.96
N ILE A 7 -1.62 -65.63 7.92
CA ILE A 7 -1.60 -64.48 8.85
C ILE A 7 -1.29 -65.01 10.26
N LEU A 8 -0.20 -64.55 10.85
CA LEU A 8 0.17 -64.84 12.24
C LEU A 8 -0.42 -63.78 13.17
N LEU A 9 -1.02 -64.22 14.27
CA LEU A 9 -1.56 -63.39 15.33
C LEU A 9 -1.04 -63.91 16.68
N LYS A 10 -0.56 -63.01 17.54
CA LYS A 10 -0.18 -63.34 18.93
C LYS A 10 -0.56 -62.21 19.86
N ASN A 11 -1.28 -62.55 20.94
CA ASN A 11 -1.74 -61.64 21.99
C ASN A 11 -2.52 -60.43 21.45
N ILE A 12 -3.32 -60.60 20.38
CA ILE A 12 -4.14 -59.54 19.80
C ILE A 12 -5.62 -59.83 20.06
N LYS A 13 -6.31 -58.96 20.82
CA LYS A 13 -7.71 -59.13 21.25
C LYS A 13 -8.01 -60.53 21.81
N GLY A 14 -7.10 -61.06 22.62
CA GLY A 14 -7.19 -62.36 23.28
C GLY A 14 -6.78 -63.54 22.39
N GLN A 15 -6.34 -63.31 21.15
CA GLN A 15 -6.06 -64.39 20.20
C GLN A 15 -4.57 -64.58 19.91
N SER A 16 -4.18 -65.85 19.84
CA SER A 16 -2.85 -66.30 19.44
C SER A 16 -2.98 -67.52 18.53
N ASN A 17 -3.00 -67.30 17.21
CA ASN A 17 -3.20 -68.34 16.20
C ASN A 17 -2.54 -67.95 14.87
N THR A 18 -2.50 -68.91 13.95
CA THR A 18 -2.10 -68.68 12.56
C THR A 18 -3.27 -69.01 11.65
N GLN A 19 -3.77 -68.03 10.91
CA GLN A 19 -4.81 -68.22 9.92
C GLN A 19 -4.16 -68.60 8.58
N MET A 20 -4.40 -69.80 8.09
CA MET A 20 -4.01 -70.20 6.74
C MET A 20 -4.91 -69.52 5.70
N LEU A 21 -4.36 -69.19 4.54
CA LEU A 21 -5.05 -68.58 3.42
C LEU A 21 -4.83 -69.39 2.13
N THR A 22 -5.87 -69.48 1.33
CA THR A 22 -5.91 -70.18 0.06
C THR A 22 -5.95 -69.23 -1.14
N GLY A 23 -6.06 -67.91 -0.92
CA GLY A 23 -6.16 -66.87 -1.94
C GLY A 23 -7.56 -66.37 -2.18
N LYS A 24 -8.58 -67.16 -1.83
CA LYS A 24 -9.99 -66.80 -1.85
C LYS A 24 -10.61 -67.37 -0.59
N ASP A 25 -10.69 -66.55 0.45
CA ASP A 25 -11.01 -67.01 1.79
C ASP A 25 -12.16 -66.18 2.37
N ILE A 26 -13.14 -66.85 2.98
CA ILE A 26 -14.24 -66.23 3.70
C ILE A 26 -14.16 -66.65 5.16
N LEU A 27 -14.03 -65.69 6.07
CA LEU A 27 -13.94 -65.89 7.51
C LEU A 27 -15.31 -65.60 8.14
N ILE A 28 -15.97 -66.64 8.65
CA ILE A 28 -17.30 -66.54 9.29
C ILE A 28 -17.27 -67.03 10.74
N GLY A 29 -18.38 -66.82 11.45
CA GLY A 29 -18.57 -67.22 12.83
C GLY A 29 -19.23 -66.13 13.68
N SER A 30 -19.39 -66.39 14.96
CA SER A 30 -20.13 -65.57 15.91
C SER A 30 -19.41 -64.26 16.24
N ASN A 31 -20.13 -63.31 16.84
CA ASN A 31 -19.53 -62.05 17.29
C ASN A 31 -18.47 -62.31 18.38
N GLY A 32 -17.33 -61.62 18.28
CA GLY A 32 -16.23 -61.78 19.24
C GLY A 32 -15.21 -62.88 18.91
N ILE A 33 -15.47 -63.79 17.97
CA ILE A 33 -14.58 -64.92 17.64
C ILE A 33 -13.29 -64.53 16.88
N GLY A 34 -13.10 -63.24 16.56
CA GLY A 34 -11.87 -62.72 15.96
C GLY A 34 -11.82 -62.66 14.43
N LYS A 35 -12.96 -62.63 13.73
CA LYS A 35 -13.03 -62.43 12.26
C LYS A 35 -12.32 -61.14 11.82
N THR A 36 -12.82 -59.99 12.29
CA THR A 36 -12.21 -58.67 12.10
C THR A 36 -10.76 -58.62 12.59
N THR A 37 -10.41 -59.36 13.65
CA THR A 37 -9.04 -59.40 14.19
C THR A 37 -8.04 -59.95 13.18
N ARG A 38 -8.43 -60.90 12.33
CA ARG A 38 -7.59 -61.45 11.25
C ARG A 38 -7.31 -60.40 10.17
N LEU A 39 -8.33 -59.64 9.75
CA LEU A 39 -8.16 -58.53 8.80
C LEU A 39 -7.36 -57.37 9.41
N GLN A 40 -7.57 -57.07 10.69
CA GLN A 40 -6.76 -56.09 11.42
C GLN A 40 -5.30 -56.52 11.52
N ALA A 41 -5.02 -57.79 11.79
CA ALA A 41 -3.65 -58.30 11.83
C ALA A 41 -2.95 -58.23 10.47
N LEU A 42 -3.67 -58.53 9.38
CA LEU A 42 -3.20 -58.31 8.01
C LEU A 42 -2.81 -56.84 7.78
N GLY A 43 -3.69 -55.91 8.15
CA GLY A 43 -3.44 -54.46 8.08
C GLY A 43 -2.23 -54.03 8.90
N ILE A 44 -2.15 -54.44 10.18
CA ILE A 44 -1.05 -54.06 11.08
C ILE A 44 0.28 -54.63 10.61
N ALA A 45 0.31 -55.85 10.07
CA ALA A 45 1.54 -56.44 9.57
C ALA A 45 2.13 -55.59 8.43
N LEU A 46 1.32 -55.28 7.42
CA LEU A 46 1.74 -54.51 6.25
C LEU A 46 1.96 -53.03 6.52
N LEU A 47 0.98 -52.37 7.16
CA LEU A 47 0.97 -50.92 7.33
C LEU A 47 1.65 -50.45 8.62
N GLY A 48 1.81 -51.33 9.61
CA GLY A 48 2.32 -50.99 10.94
C GLY A 48 1.27 -50.38 11.88
N TYR A 49 0.03 -50.22 11.42
CA TYR A 49 -1.08 -49.69 12.22
C TYR A 49 -2.41 -50.36 11.87
N VAL A 50 -3.44 -50.10 12.69
CA VAL A 50 -4.80 -50.62 12.46
C VAL A 50 -5.52 -49.73 11.43
N PRO A 51 -5.94 -50.25 10.27
CA PRO A 51 -6.70 -49.48 9.28
C PRO A 51 -7.92 -48.77 9.88
N GLY A 52 -8.18 -47.53 9.47
CA GLY A 52 -9.30 -46.72 9.98
C GLY A 52 -9.16 -46.24 11.43
N LYS A 53 -7.99 -46.44 12.06
CA LYS A 53 -7.61 -45.88 13.37
C LYS A 53 -6.33 -45.02 13.19
N GLY A 54 -5.76 -44.48 14.27
CA GLY A 54 -4.54 -43.68 14.13
C GLY A 54 -3.28 -44.52 13.90
N LYS A 55 -2.30 -43.90 13.26
CA LYS A 55 -1.05 -44.53 12.80
C LYS A 55 0.00 -44.72 13.89
N LYS A 56 -0.28 -44.33 15.14
CA LYS A 56 0.71 -44.40 16.23
C LYS A 56 0.76 -45.80 16.83
N SER A 57 1.95 -46.25 17.24
CA SER A 57 2.16 -47.57 17.83
C SER A 57 1.38 -47.78 19.13
N ASP A 58 1.17 -46.74 19.93
CA ASP A 58 0.35 -46.79 21.15
C ASP A 58 -1.13 -47.01 20.85
N GLU A 59 -1.65 -46.47 19.74
CA GLU A 59 -3.01 -46.73 19.30
C GLU A 59 -3.20 -48.16 18.81
N THR A 60 -2.21 -48.69 18.07
CA THR A 60 -2.19 -50.07 17.62
C THR A 60 -2.10 -51.05 18.79
N PHE A 61 -1.25 -50.73 19.77
CA PHE A 61 -1.05 -51.56 20.97
C PHE A 61 -2.27 -51.65 21.89
N LYS A 62 -3.30 -50.80 21.71
CA LYS A 62 -4.59 -50.97 22.41
C LYS A 62 -5.28 -52.30 22.08
N LEU A 63 -4.90 -52.94 20.97
CA LEU A 63 -5.38 -54.27 20.63
C LEU A 63 -4.62 -55.39 21.35
N SER A 64 -3.52 -55.08 22.04
CA SER A 64 -2.74 -56.08 22.78
C SER A 64 -3.51 -56.61 23.98
N SER A 65 -3.38 -57.90 24.24
CA SER A 65 -3.89 -58.56 25.45
C SER A 65 -2.78 -58.99 26.41
N SER A 66 -1.54 -58.57 26.13
CA SER A 66 -0.37 -58.83 26.97
C SER A 66 0.63 -57.66 26.91
N ASP A 67 1.80 -57.81 27.56
CA ASP A 67 2.89 -56.84 27.49
C ASP A 67 3.61 -56.85 26.12
N ASN A 68 3.31 -57.82 25.26
CA ASN A 68 3.65 -57.80 23.85
C ASN A 68 2.48 -58.29 22.97
N MET A 69 2.46 -57.84 21.72
CA MET A 69 1.64 -58.40 20.65
C MET A 69 2.48 -58.55 19.40
N MET A 70 2.17 -59.55 18.58
CA MET A 70 2.89 -59.81 17.34
C MET A 70 1.90 -60.14 16.24
N VAL A 71 2.15 -59.60 15.06
CA VAL A 71 1.44 -59.96 13.82
C VAL A 71 2.46 -60.31 12.76
N GLY A 72 2.09 -61.11 11.78
CA GLY A 72 3.02 -61.46 10.70
C GLY A 72 2.31 -62.02 9.49
N LEU A 73 3.02 -62.03 8.36
CA LEU A 73 2.54 -62.61 7.13
C LEU A 73 3.55 -63.61 6.59
N GLY A 74 3.02 -64.71 6.08
CA GLY A 74 3.77 -65.71 5.33
C GLY A 74 3.34 -65.68 3.87
N THR A 75 4.33 -65.80 2.98
CA THR A 75 4.18 -66.17 1.57
C THR A 75 4.97 -67.46 1.33
N ASN A 76 5.05 -67.93 0.09
CA ASN A 76 5.83 -69.14 -0.24
C ASN A 76 7.33 -68.98 0.05
N ASP A 77 7.90 -67.81 -0.26
CA ASP A 77 9.36 -67.59 -0.23
C ASP A 77 9.83 -66.56 0.80
N PHE A 78 8.88 -65.86 1.45
CA PHE A 78 9.16 -64.77 2.37
C PHE A 78 8.15 -64.76 3.51
N ASN A 79 8.63 -64.59 4.74
CA ASN A 79 7.79 -64.32 5.89
C ASN A 79 8.36 -63.17 6.72
N PHE A 80 7.49 -62.49 7.44
CA PHE A 80 7.92 -61.48 8.40
C PHE A 80 6.95 -61.36 9.57
N THR A 81 7.45 -60.87 10.69
CA THR A 81 6.66 -60.53 11.87
C THR A 81 6.96 -59.13 12.35
N ARG A 82 5.94 -58.44 12.83
CA ARG A 82 5.98 -57.14 13.50
C ARG A 82 5.58 -57.33 14.95
N GLU A 83 6.50 -57.06 15.86
CA GLU A 83 6.28 -57.15 17.30
C GLU A 83 6.14 -55.75 17.89
N PHE A 84 5.15 -55.57 18.76
CA PHE A 84 5.00 -54.39 19.60
C PHE A 84 5.16 -54.81 21.06
N LYS A 85 6.03 -54.13 21.79
CA LYS A 85 6.37 -54.45 23.17
C LYS A 85 6.26 -53.22 24.07
N LYS A 86 5.59 -53.37 25.20
CA LYS A 86 5.51 -52.34 26.23
C LYS A 86 6.84 -52.22 26.95
N LYS A 87 7.43 -51.02 26.92
CA LYS A 87 8.67 -50.67 27.60
C LYS A 87 8.38 -49.63 28.68
N VAL A 88 8.62 -50.05 29.92
CA VAL A 88 8.50 -49.19 31.10
C VAL A 88 9.87 -48.62 31.42
N SER A 89 9.98 -47.29 31.44
CA SER A 89 11.20 -46.57 31.81
C SER A 89 10.92 -45.67 33.01
N LYS A 90 11.87 -45.61 33.96
CA LYS A 90 11.79 -44.68 35.08
C LYS A 90 12.52 -43.38 34.72
N SER A 91 11.81 -42.27 34.84
CA SER A 91 12.36 -40.93 34.69
C SER A 91 13.19 -40.54 35.92
N LYS A 92 14.06 -39.54 35.77
CA LYS A 92 14.95 -39.06 36.87
C LYS A 92 14.18 -38.48 38.07
N ASP A 93 12.93 -38.08 37.88
CA ASP A 93 12.00 -37.56 38.90
C ASP A 93 11.19 -38.67 39.60
N GLY A 94 11.45 -39.95 39.30
CA GLY A 94 10.70 -41.09 39.83
C GLY A 94 9.38 -41.39 39.11
N SER A 95 8.98 -40.57 38.12
CA SER A 95 7.80 -40.84 37.30
C SER A 95 8.05 -42.03 36.36
N THR A 96 7.00 -42.79 36.07
CA THR A 96 7.08 -43.96 35.19
C THR A 96 6.60 -43.56 33.80
N LYS A 97 7.48 -43.64 32.80
CA LYS A 97 7.15 -43.41 31.39
C LYS A 97 6.97 -44.74 30.67
N ILE A 98 5.75 -45.01 30.22
CA ILE A 98 5.42 -46.16 29.38
C ILE A 98 5.60 -45.74 27.91
N SER A 99 6.31 -46.55 27.14
CA SER A 99 6.50 -46.41 25.70
C SER A 99 6.26 -47.73 25.01
N ILE A 100 5.77 -47.71 23.78
CA ILE A 100 5.63 -48.92 22.95
C ILE A 100 6.80 -48.97 21.98
N GLN A 101 7.59 -50.03 22.05
CA GLN A 101 8.68 -50.29 21.11
C GLN A 101 8.19 -51.25 20.03
N GLN A 102 8.56 -50.98 18.79
CA GLN A 102 8.27 -51.82 17.64
C GLN A 102 9.55 -52.51 17.17
N ASP A 103 9.44 -53.77 16.76
CA ASP A 103 10.50 -54.52 16.08
C ASP A 103 9.93 -55.28 14.89
N LEU A 104 10.80 -55.59 13.93
CA LEU A 104 10.46 -56.37 12.73
C LEU A 104 11.45 -57.51 12.59
N ASN A 105 10.96 -58.68 12.19
CA ASN A 105 11.77 -59.81 11.81
C ASN A 105 11.36 -60.25 10.40
N VAL A 106 12.34 -60.46 9.53
CA VAL A 106 12.13 -60.88 8.14
C VAL A 106 12.91 -62.16 7.89
N SER A 107 12.33 -63.09 7.12
CA SER A 107 12.99 -64.35 6.74
C SER A 107 12.68 -64.73 5.30
N PRO A 108 13.68 -65.15 4.50
CA PRO A 108 15.10 -65.16 4.83
C PRO A 108 15.66 -63.73 4.91
N SER A 109 16.54 -63.46 5.89
CA SER A 109 17.23 -62.17 5.99
C SER A 109 18.35 -62.07 4.95
N LYS A 110 18.51 -60.87 4.38
CA LYS A 110 19.61 -60.50 3.46
C LYS A 110 20.62 -59.55 4.12
N GLY A 111 20.66 -59.53 5.46
CA GLY A 111 21.57 -58.67 6.23
C GLY A 111 20.92 -57.38 6.77
N GLU A 112 19.59 -57.25 6.72
CA GLU A 112 18.86 -56.10 7.26
C GLU A 112 18.96 -56.07 8.80
N SER A 113 19.56 -55.00 9.33
CA SER A 113 19.80 -54.85 10.77
C SER A 113 18.86 -53.83 11.42
N LYS A 114 18.54 -52.75 10.70
CA LYS A 114 17.67 -51.66 11.18
C LYS A 114 16.22 -51.88 10.78
N ILE A 115 15.29 -51.34 11.57
CA ILE A 115 13.85 -51.45 11.29
C ILE A 115 13.48 -50.89 9.91
N ASN A 116 14.05 -49.74 9.50
CA ASN A 116 13.79 -49.14 8.20
C ASN A 116 14.27 -50.01 7.02
N GLU A 117 15.37 -50.74 7.19
CA GLU A 117 15.87 -51.68 6.17
C GLU A 117 14.90 -52.87 6.02
N LYS A 118 14.40 -53.38 7.14
CA LYS A 118 13.38 -54.44 7.17
C LYS A 118 12.04 -53.98 6.59
N GLU A 119 11.62 -52.74 6.83
CA GLU A 119 10.42 -52.16 6.21
C GLU A 119 10.57 -52.02 4.69
N ALA A 120 11.69 -51.47 4.22
CA ALA A 120 11.99 -51.39 2.79
C ALA A 120 12.00 -52.77 2.14
N ARG A 121 12.49 -53.80 2.85
CA ARG A 121 12.46 -55.19 2.40
C ARG A 121 11.03 -55.71 2.25
N ILE A 122 10.16 -55.47 3.24
CA ILE A 122 8.74 -55.86 3.16
C ILE A 122 8.06 -55.16 1.99
N LEU A 123 8.29 -53.86 1.79
CA LEU A 123 7.74 -53.11 0.65
C LEU A 123 8.26 -53.62 -0.71
N SER A 124 9.52 -54.05 -0.77
CA SER A 124 10.08 -54.65 -1.99
C SER A 124 9.49 -56.02 -2.32
N GLU A 125 9.06 -56.79 -1.32
CA GLU A 125 8.47 -58.12 -1.51
C GLU A 125 6.96 -58.10 -1.72
N LEU A 126 6.23 -57.23 -1.03
CA LEU A 126 4.77 -57.20 -1.05
C LEU A 126 4.20 -55.97 -1.77
N GLY A 127 5.02 -54.96 -2.04
CA GLY A 127 4.58 -53.67 -2.58
C GLY A 127 4.11 -52.69 -1.51
N SER A 128 3.82 -51.47 -1.94
CA SER A 128 3.24 -50.42 -1.09
C SER A 128 1.98 -49.88 -1.75
N PHE A 129 0.82 -50.18 -1.17
CA PHE A 129 -0.43 -49.52 -1.57
C PHE A 129 -1.41 -49.49 -0.39
N PRO A 130 -1.26 -48.56 0.57
CA PRO A 130 -2.04 -48.53 1.81
C PRO A 130 -3.56 -48.54 1.62
N VAL A 131 -4.04 -47.87 0.57
CA VAL A 131 -5.48 -47.74 0.26
C VAL A 131 -6.16 -49.11 0.04
N MET A 132 -5.43 -50.16 -0.34
CA MET A 132 -6.01 -51.51 -0.49
C MET A 132 -6.45 -52.13 0.84
N LEU A 133 -5.93 -51.64 1.97
CA LEU A 133 -6.26 -52.12 3.32
C LEU A 133 -6.91 -51.03 4.17
N ASP A 134 -6.72 -49.75 3.83
CA ASP A 134 -7.31 -48.61 4.54
C ASP A 134 -7.94 -47.61 3.56
N PHE A 135 -9.12 -47.93 3.03
CA PHE A 135 -9.84 -47.02 2.13
C PHE A 135 -10.25 -45.70 2.78
N ASN A 136 -10.34 -45.65 4.12
CA ASN A 136 -10.61 -44.40 4.84
C ASN A 136 -9.46 -43.39 4.66
N GLU A 137 -8.25 -43.83 4.35
CA GLU A 137 -7.16 -42.93 3.97
C GLU A 137 -7.53 -42.12 2.72
N PHE A 138 -8.12 -42.77 1.70
CA PHE A 138 -8.63 -42.09 0.51
C PHE A 138 -9.85 -41.21 0.81
N LEU A 139 -10.82 -41.72 1.59
CA LEU A 139 -12.00 -40.94 1.98
C LEU A 139 -11.66 -39.75 2.88
N SER A 140 -10.56 -39.77 3.63
CA SER A 140 -10.16 -38.63 4.47
C SER A 140 -9.36 -37.56 3.71
N LEU A 141 -8.97 -37.82 2.46
CA LEU A 141 -8.35 -36.81 1.60
C LEU A 141 -9.34 -35.70 1.25
N SER A 142 -8.85 -34.46 1.17
CA SER A 142 -9.58 -33.35 0.56
C SER A 142 -9.84 -33.61 -0.93
N ASP A 143 -10.89 -33.01 -1.50
CA ASP A 143 -11.28 -33.18 -2.90
C ASP A 143 -10.12 -33.01 -3.90
N SER A 144 -9.27 -32.00 -3.72
CA SER A 144 -8.07 -31.78 -4.55
C SER A 144 -7.08 -32.96 -4.48
N LYS A 145 -6.82 -33.48 -3.27
CA LYS A 145 -5.93 -34.64 -3.07
C LYS A 145 -6.55 -35.96 -3.55
N ARG A 146 -7.88 -36.12 -3.46
CA ARG A 146 -8.55 -37.29 -4.05
C ARG A 146 -8.42 -37.27 -5.56
N ARG A 147 -8.62 -36.11 -6.19
CA ARG A 147 -8.43 -35.91 -7.63
C ARG A 147 -7.00 -36.26 -8.05
N GLU A 148 -6.00 -35.72 -7.34
CA GLU A 148 -4.58 -36.00 -7.58
C GLU A 148 -4.27 -37.51 -7.45
N PHE A 149 -4.80 -38.16 -6.42
CA PHE A 149 -4.66 -39.61 -6.23
C PHE A 149 -5.19 -40.42 -7.42
N ILE A 150 -6.39 -40.08 -7.92
CA ILE A 150 -7.00 -40.77 -9.07
C ILE A 150 -6.22 -40.50 -10.36
N TYR A 151 -5.71 -39.27 -10.54
CA TYR A 151 -4.88 -38.94 -11.71
C TYR A 151 -3.57 -39.72 -11.73
N ASN A 152 -2.93 -39.87 -10.57
CA ASN A 152 -1.73 -40.69 -10.42
C ASN A 152 -2.02 -42.17 -10.76
N LEU A 153 -3.19 -42.69 -10.36
CA LEU A 153 -3.62 -44.05 -10.71
C LEU A 153 -3.97 -44.20 -12.20
N ALA A 154 -4.52 -43.18 -12.84
CA ALA A 154 -4.89 -43.23 -14.26
C ALA A 154 -3.68 -43.36 -15.18
N GLY A 155 -2.47 -43.12 -14.66
CA GLY A 155 -1.25 -43.09 -15.45
C GLY A 155 -1.32 -41.96 -16.47
N PHE A 156 -1.68 -40.76 -16.02
CA PHE A 156 -1.77 -39.57 -16.87
C PHE A 156 -0.52 -39.50 -17.76
N LYS A 157 -0.70 -39.73 -19.06
CA LYS A 157 0.37 -39.56 -20.04
C LYS A 157 0.63 -38.08 -20.18
N SER A 158 1.43 -37.53 -19.27
CA SER A 158 1.90 -36.13 -19.33
C SER A 158 2.56 -35.79 -20.66
N GLU A 159 3.07 -36.82 -21.35
CA GLU A 159 3.64 -36.77 -22.70
C GLU A 159 2.62 -36.36 -23.78
N ASP A 160 1.33 -36.66 -23.59
CA ASP A 160 0.29 -36.39 -24.59
C ASP A 160 -0.25 -34.96 -24.55
N TRP A 161 -0.02 -34.18 -23.49
CA TRP A 161 -0.47 -32.80 -23.39
C TRP A 161 0.68 -31.87 -23.02
N THR A 162 1.26 -31.24 -24.04
CA THR A 162 2.36 -30.28 -23.92
C THR A 162 1.84 -28.85 -24.06
N LYS A 163 2.67 -27.87 -23.69
CA LYS A 163 2.44 -26.43 -23.97
C LYS A 163 2.03 -26.17 -25.43
N GLU A 164 2.63 -26.90 -26.37
CA GLU A 164 2.32 -26.76 -27.80
C GLU A 164 0.92 -27.29 -28.16
N LYS A 165 0.48 -28.39 -27.57
CA LYS A 165 -0.89 -28.89 -27.77
C LYS A 165 -1.93 -28.00 -27.09
N ALA A 166 -1.61 -27.40 -25.94
CA ALA A 166 -2.46 -26.40 -25.31
C ALA A 166 -2.61 -25.15 -26.21
N LYS A 167 -1.51 -24.70 -26.83
CA LYS A 167 -1.53 -23.64 -27.86
C LYS A 167 -2.43 -24.00 -29.04
N GLN A 168 -2.20 -25.15 -29.67
CA GLN A 168 -3.02 -25.62 -30.79
C GLN A 168 -4.51 -25.72 -30.44
N TYR A 169 -4.83 -26.13 -29.20
CA TYR A 169 -6.20 -26.18 -28.71
C TYR A 169 -6.83 -24.77 -28.64
N LEU A 170 -6.12 -23.80 -28.06
CA LEU A 170 -6.59 -22.42 -27.96
C LEU A 170 -6.75 -21.78 -29.34
N GLU A 171 -5.75 -21.91 -30.20
CA GLU A 171 -5.79 -21.37 -31.57
C GLU A 171 -6.97 -21.97 -32.35
N LYS A 172 -7.16 -23.29 -32.31
CA LYS A 172 -8.27 -23.94 -33.01
C LYS A 172 -9.64 -23.51 -32.50
N GLN A 173 -9.79 -23.25 -31.20
CA GLN A 173 -11.07 -22.87 -30.61
C GLN A 173 -11.39 -21.38 -30.75
N LEU A 174 -10.37 -20.53 -30.74
CA LEU A 174 -10.55 -19.08 -30.59
C LEU A 174 -10.17 -18.27 -31.82
N LEU A 175 -9.25 -18.77 -32.66
CA LEU A 175 -8.85 -18.13 -33.92
C LEU A 175 -9.61 -18.75 -35.09
N THR A 176 -10.92 -18.46 -35.16
CA THR A 176 -11.79 -18.99 -36.22
C THR A 176 -11.76 -18.10 -37.46
N VAL A 177 -11.95 -18.71 -38.64
CA VAL A 177 -12.07 -18.00 -39.93
C VAL A 177 -13.23 -16.99 -39.90
N GLU A 178 -14.29 -17.30 -39.17
CA GLU A 178 -15.43 -16.38 -38.99
C GLU A 178 -15.04 -15.12 -38.21
N LEU A 179 -14.20 -15.24 -37.17
CA LEU A 179 -13.70 -14.11 -36.41
C LEU A 179 -12.75 -13.24 -37.26
N GLU A 180 -11.87 -13.88 -38.03
CA GLU A 180 -10.92 -13.21 -38.93
C GLU A 180 -11.64 -12.33 -39.97
N ILE A 181 -12.72 -12.85 -40.57
CA ILE A 181 -13.50 -12.15 -41.59
C ILE A 181 -14.36 -11.04 -40.97
N ASN A 182 -15.06 -11.33 -39.88
CA ASN A 182 -16.06 -10.41 -39.31
C ASN A 182 -15.43 -9.32 -38.43
N ASN A 183 -14.30 -9.60 -37.78
CA ASN A 183 -13.66 -8.67 -36.86
C ASN A 183 -12.13 -8.87 -36.78
N PRO A 184 -11.37 -8.45 -37.81
CA PRO A 184 -9.93 -8.72 -37.92
C PRO A 184 -9.11 -8.10 -36.79
N GLU A 185 -9.50 -6.92 -36.29
CA GLU A 185 -8.84 -6.27 -35.15
C GLU A 185 -8.95 -7.12 -33.88
N GLN A 186 -10.13 -7.71 -33.63
CA GLN A 186 -10.32 -8.61 -32.50
C GLN A 186 -9.52 -9.91 -32.66
N PHE A 187 -9.40 -10.41 -33.89
CA PHE A 187 -8.60 -11.60 -34.21
C PHE A 187 -7.12 -11.39 -33.88
N GLU A 188 -6.51 -10.28 -34.33
CA GLU A 188 -5.10 -9.95 -34.03
C GLU A 188 -4.86 -9.83 -32.52
N ILE A 189 -5.78 -9.19 -31.79
CA ILE A 189 -5.70 -9.09 -30.32
C ILE A 189 -5.81 -10.49 -29.70
N MET A 190 -6.71 -11.35 -30.16
CA MET A 190 -6.85 -12.71 -29.65
C MET A 190 -5.56 -13.52 -29.83
N GLU A 191 -4.93 -13.43 -31.01
CA GLU A 191 -3.68 -14.12 -31.30
C GLU A 191 -2.56 -13.70 -30.34
N GLN A 192 -2.40 -12.40 -30.10
CA GLN A 192 -1.45 -11.87 -29.14
C GLN A 192 -1.74 -12.32 -27.71
N LEU A 193 -3.02 -12.29 -27.30
CA LEU A 193 -3.42 -12.71 -25.96
C LEU A 193 -3.18 -14.21 -25.74
N ILE A 194 -3.43 -15.07 -26.73
CA ILE A 194 -3.09 -16.49 -26.64
C ILE A 194 -1.59 -16.68 -26.42
N ALA A 195 -0.75 -15.95 -27.16
CA ALA A 195 0.70 -15.99 -26.99
C ALA A 195 1.13 -15.52 -25.59
N ASP A 196 0.50 -14.48 -25.05
CA ASP A 196 0.79 -13.97 -23.71
C ASP A 196 0.38 -14.95 -22.60
N VAL A 197 -0.81 -15.55 -22.72
CA VAL A 197 -1.26 -16.61 -21.81
C VAL A 197 -0.27 -17.77 -21.78
N LEU A 198 0.23 -18.18 -22.95
CA LEU A 198 1.20 -19.28 -23.03
C LEU A 198 2.54 -18.94 -22.40
N LYS A 199 2.96 -17.66 -22.31
CA LYS A 199 4.18 -17.28 -21.59
C LYS A 199 4.10 -17.59 -20.10
N GLU A 200 2.89 -17.57 -19.54
CA GLU A 200 2.62 -17.88 -18.14
C GLU A 200 2.65 -19.39 -17.85
N TYR A 201 2.93 -20.25 -18.84
CA TYR A 201 3.26 -21.67 -18.66
C TYR A 201 4.80 -21.87 -18.70
N PRO A 202 5.47 -22.03 -17.53
CA PRO A 202 6.91 -22.30 -17.44
C PRO A 202 7.28 -23.71 -17.93
N GLU A 203 8.45 -23.87 -18.56
CA GLU A 203 8.90 -25.16 -19.11
C GLU A 203 9.08 -26.27 -18.06
N LYS A 204 9.30 -25.90 -16.79
CA LYS A 204 9.48 -26.85 -15.68
C LYS A 204 8.16 -27.36 -15.09
N TYR A 205 7.03 -26.78 -15.48
CA TYR A 205 5.73 -27.14 -14.91
C TYR A 205 5.14 -28.34 -15.66
N ASP A 206 4.50 -29.23 -14.92
CA ASP A 206 3.60 -30.21 -15.52
C ASP A 206 2.35 -29.53 -16.12
N ILE A 207 1.54 -30.28 -16.86
CA ILE A 207 0.35 -29.75 -17.52
C ILE A 207 -0.66 -29.16 -16.53
N SER A 208 -0.78 -29.70 -15.33
CA SER A 208 -1.75 -29.24 -14.34
C SER A 208 -1.33 -27.91 -13.77
N MET A 209 -0.05 -27.77 -13.38
CA MET A 209 0.52 -26.53 -12.88
C MET A 209 0.56 -25.45 -13.97
N GLY A 210 0.96 -25.82 -15.20
CA GLY A 210 0.98 -24.92 -16.35
C GLY A 210 -0.40 -24.39 -16.70
N LEU A 211 -1.40 -25.28 -16.77
CA LEU A 211 -2.78 -24.90 -17.04
C LEU A 211 -3.37 -24.01 -15.93
N GLN A 212 -3.12 -24.34 -14.66
CA GLN A 212 -3.62 -23.53 -13.56
C GLN A 212 -3.00 -22.12 -13.59
N SER A 213 -1.71 -22.00 -13.88
CA SER A 213 -1.02 -20.72 -14.04
C SER A 213 -1.67 -19.86 -15.14
N MET A 214 -1.96 -20.48 -16.30
CA MET A 214 -2.66 -19.80 -17.39
C MET A 214 -4.07 -19.34 -16.99
N ILE A 215 -4.84 -20.18 -16.28
CA ILE A 215 -6.19 -19.84 -15.80
C ILE A 215 -6.14 -18.67 -14.82
N ASP A 216 -5.24 -18.71 -13.84
CA ASP A 216 -5.14 -17.68 -12.79
C ASP A 216 -4.76 -16.32 -13.36
N TRP A 217 -3.81 -16.29 -14.30
CA TRP A 217 -3.44 -15.08 -15.02
C TRP A 217 -4.59 -14.54 -15.88
N THR A 218 -5.25 -15.43 -16.63
CA THR A 218 -6.40 -15.08 -17.47
C THR A 218 -7.52 -14.45 -16.65
N LYS A 219 -7.87 -15.04 -15.49
CA LYS A 219 -8.88 -14.48 -14.57
C LYS A 219 -8.50 -13.11 -14.01
N THR A 220 -7.22 -12.94 -13.67
CA THR A 220 -6.70 -11.66 -13.19
C THR A 220 -6.85 -10.57 -14.26
N LYS A 221 -6.47 -10.88 -15.50
CA LYS A 221 -6.60 -9.95 -16.64
C LYS A 221 -8.06 -9.72 -17.04
N LEU A 222 -8.90 -10.74 -17.01
CA LEU A 222 -10.34 -10.63 -17.24
C LEU A 222 -11.00 -9.66 -16.25
N SER A 223 -10.66 -9.76 -14.97
CA SER A 223 -11.14 -8.83 -13.95
C SER A 223 -10.71 -7.40 -14.24
N TYR A 224 -9.42 -7.19 -14.56
CA TYR A 224 -8.89 -5.87 -14.90
C TYR A 224 -9.62 -5.25 -16.10
N TRP A 225 -9.75 -6.01 -17.20
CA TRP A 225 -10.39 -5.50 -18.41
C TRP A 225 -11.91 -5.31 -18.28
N ASN A 226 -12.57 -6.08 -17.41
CA ASN A 226 -13.97 -5.83 -17.07
C ASN A 226 -14.17 -4.48 -16.39
N ASP A 227 -13.27 -4.11 -15.47
CA ASP A 227 -13.32 -2.82 -14.79
C ASP A 227 -13.00 -1.67 -15.76
N GLU A 228 -12.00 -1.82 -16.63
CA GLU A 228 -11.68 -0.83 -17.66
C GLU A 228 -12.79 -0.67 -18.71
N LYS A 229 -13.45 -1.76 -19.11
CA LYS A 229 -14.64 -1.72 -19.98
C LYS A 229 -15.76 -0.87 -19.34
N LYS A 230 -16.07 -1.09 -18.06
CA LYS A 230 -17.12 -0.33 -17.36
C LYS A 230 -16.78 1.17 -17.26
N ARG A 231 -15.52 1.50 -16.93
CA ARG A 231 -15.05 2.89 -16.85
C ARG A 231 -15.15 3.59 -18.20
N SER A 232 -14.68 2.93 -19.26
CA SER A 232 -14.67 3.48 -20.61
C SER A 232 -16.09 3.66 -21.16
N ALA A 233 -16.99 2.70 -20.94
CA ALA A 233 -18.40 2.80 -21.33
C ALA A 233 -19.11 3.99 -20.65
N ALA A 234 -18.89 4.19 -19.35
CA ALA A 234 -19.45 5.32 -18.61
C ALA A 234 -18.91 6.68 -19.10
N ALA A 235 -17.62 6.73 -19.47
CA ALA A 235 -17.02 7.93 -20.06
C ALA A 235 -17.63 8.24 -21.44
N VAL A 236 -17.78 7.23 -22.30
CA VAL A 236 -18.41 7.38 -23.63
C VAL A 236 -19.86 7.86 -23.52
N GLN A 237 -20.63 7.36 -22.55
CA GLN A 237 -22.02 7.79 -22.32
C GLN A 237 -22.12 9.27 -21.92
N LYS A 238 -21.36 9.71 -20.90
CA LYS A 238 -21.33 11.12 -20.46
C LYS A 238 -20.90 12.07 -21.58
N ILE A 239 -19.94 11.65 -22.39
CA ILE A 239 -19.41 12.47 -23.49
C ILE A 239 -20.38 12.47 -24.68
N GLY A 240 -21.12 11.37 -24.93
CA GLY A 240 -22.19 11.32 -25.94
C GLY A 240 -23.34 12.28 -25.64
N GLU A 241 -23.72 12.43 -24.37
CA GLU A 241 -24.69 13.43 -23.92
C GLU A 241 -24.22 14.87 -24.17
N LEU A 242 -22.92 15.13 -24.01
CA LEU A 242 -22.30 16.43 -24.33
C LEU A 242 -22.25 16.71 -25.83
N LYS A 243 -21.99 15.69 -26.66
CA LYS A 243 -21.97 15.82 -28.13
C LYS A 243 -23.31 16.29 -28.70
N ASN A 244 -24.41 15.74 -28.19
CA ASN A 244 -25.76 16.12 -28.63
C ASN A 244 -26.10 17.59 -28.30
N LYS A 245 -25.40 18.21 -27.35
CA LYS A 245 -25.54 19.64 -27.03
C LYS A 245 -24.65 20.56 -27.88
N LEU A 246 -23.68 20.02 -28.62
CA LEU A 246 -22.58 20.78 -29.23
C LEU A 246 -22.59 20.83 -30.77
N THR A 247 -23.49 20.12 -31.44
CA THR A 247 -23.50 19.99 -32.93
C THR A 247 -23.84 21.28 -33.69
N GLU A 248 -24.25 22.37 -33.04
CA GLU A 248 -24.59 23.65 -33.71
C GLU A 248 -23.42 24.66 -33.81
N THR A 249 -22.30 24.46 -33.09
CA THR A 249 -21.38 25.59 -32.79
C THR A 249 -20.09 25.65 -33.61
N ASP A 250 -19.69 24.63 -34.38
CA ASP A 250 -18.31 24.52 -34.91
C ASP A 250 -18.03 25.27 -36.23
N ARG A 251 -19.06 25.59 -37.03
CA ARG A 251 -18.87 26.07 -38.42
C ARG A 251 -18.20 27.46 -38.58
N ASN A 252 -18.16 28.29 -37.53
CA ASN A 252 -17.76 29.70 -37.66
C ASN A 252 -16.54 30.12 -36.81
N LEU A 253 -15.82 29.20 -36.16
CA LEU A 253 -14.74 29.55 -35.23
C LEU A 253 -13.63 30.40 -35.87
N LYS A 254 -13.19 30.06 -37.09
CA LYS A 254 -12.15 30.81 -37.81
C LYS A 254 -12.62 32.22 -38.16
N ALA A 255 -13.84 32.34 -38.70
CA ALA A 255 -14.45 33.62 -39.04
C ALA A 255 -14.67 34.52 -37.81
N ASN A 256 -15.06 33.93 -36.67
CA ASN A 256 -15.21 34.67 -35.41
C ASN A 256 -13.87 35.21 -34.89
N LYS A 257 -12.78 34.44 -35.00
CA LYS A 257 -11.43 34.91 -34.60
C LYS A 257 -10.96 36.08 -35.47
N GLU A 258 -11.14 35.98 -36.78
CA GLU A 258 -10.81 37.06 -37.72
C GLU A 258 -11.65 38.33 -37.43
N GLN A 259 -12.95 38.19 -37.14
CA GLN A 259 -13.80 39.31 -36.73
C GLN A 259 -13.40 39.93 -35.38
N LEU A 260 -12.94 39.12 -34.42
CA LEU A 260 -12.49 39.62 -33.12
C LEU A 260 -11.26 40.52 -33.27
N GLU A 261 -10.30 40.10 -34.10
CA GLU A 261 -9.06 40.84 -34.38
C GLU A 261 -9.37 42.19 -35.09
N GLU A 262 -10.34 42.18 -36.02
CA GLU A 262 -10.79 43.40 -36.68
C GLU A 262 -11.47 44.38 -35.71
N LEU A 263 -12.34 43.88 -34.80
CA LEU A 263 -13.00 44.70 -33.78
C LEU A 263 -12.01 45.27 -32.76
N GLN A 264 -11.00 44.49 -32.33
CA GLN A 264 -9.95 44.96 -31.42
C GLN A 264 -9.10 46.08 -32.05
N THR A 265 -8.77 45.94 -33.33
CA THR A 265 -8.01 46.97 -34.07
C THR A 265 -8.83 48.27 -34.22
N LYS A 266 -10.13 48.16 -34.51
CA LYS A 266 -11.05 49.31 -34.56
C LYS A 266 -11.19 49.98 -33.20
N LEU A 267 -11.28 49.19 -32.12
CA LEU A 267 -11.37 49.70 -30.75
C LEU A 267 -10.15 50.57 -30.40
N ILE A 268 -8.94 50.07 -30.64
CA ILE A 268 -7.69 50.80 -30.37
C ILE A 268 -7.64 52.13 -31.13
N THR A 269 -8.10 52.13 -32.39
CA THR A 269 -8.09 53.33 -33.24
C THR A 269 -9.07 54.39 -32.72
N ILE A 270 -10.28 53.99 -32.35
CA ILE A 270 -11.31 54.90 -31.82
C ILE A 270 -10.93 55.42 -30.42
N GLU A 271 -10.39 54.56 -29.54
CA GLU A 271 -9.93 54.98 -28.21
C GLU A 271 -8.80 56.02 -28.28
N LYS A 272 -7.87 55.85 -29.23
CA LYS A 272 -6.83 56.84 -29.51
C LYS A 272 -7.43 58.18 -29.97
N GLN A 273 -8.40 58.14 -30.89
CA GLN A 273 -9.05 59.35 -31.39
C GLN A 273 -9.87 60.09 -30.32
N ILE A 274 -10.60 59.35 -29.47
CA ILE A 274 -11.31 59.92 -28.30
C ILE A 274 -10.32 60.62 -27.37
N SER A 275 -9.16 60.00 -27.10
CA SER A 275 -8.14 60.58 -26.21
C SER A 275 -7.58 61.90 -26.76
N GLU A 276 -7.23 61.93 -28.06
CA GLU A 276 -6.72 63.12 -28.73
C GLU A 276 -7.76 64.26 -28.76
N ASP A 277 -9.00 63.97 -29.14
CA ASP A 277 -10.05 64.99 -29.28
C ASP A 277 -10.62 65.46 -27.93
N THR A 278 -10.61 64.61 -26.89
CA THR A 278 -10.91 65.01 -25.51
C THR A 278 -9.88 66.01 -24.99
N GLN A 279 -8.60 65.80 -25.32
CA GLN A 279 -7.53 66.71 -24.92
C GLN A 279 -7.65 68.07 -25.64
N LYS A 280 -7.98 68.07 -26.94
CA LYS A 280 -8.27 69.29 -27.70
C LYS A 280 -9.46 70.06 -27.13
N LYS A 281 -10.56 69.37 -26.80
CA LYS A 281 -11.75 69.98 -26.17
C LYS A 281 -11.43 70.62 -24.83
N LYS A 282 -10.69 69.93 -23.96
CA LYS A 282 -10.23 70.50 -22.68
C LYS A 282 -9.41 71.77 -22.86
N ASN A 283 -8.52 71.81 -23.85
CA ASN A 283 -7.69 72.97 -24.14
C ASN A 283 -8.52 74.16 -24.65
N ILE A 284 -9.51 73.91 -25.53
CA ILE A 284 -10.41 74.95 -26.05
C ILE A 284 -11.34 75.48 -24.96
N ASP A 285 -11.92 74.61 -24.13
CA ASP A 285 -12.79 75.01 -23.01
C ASP A 285 -12.01 75.83 -21.96
N ALA A 286 -10.78 75.41 -21.63
CA ALA A 286 -9.90 76.16 -20.73
C ALA A 286 -9.53 77.54 -21.28
N ARG A 287 -9.31 77.65 -22.59
CA ARG A 287 -9.05 78.91 -23.28
C ARG A 287 -10.27 79.84 -23.23
N LEU A 288 -11.46 79.36 -23.57
CA LEU A 288 -12.69 80.17 -23.53
C LEU A 288 -13.00 80.66 -22.11
N LYS A 289 -12.84 79.79 -21.11
CA LYS A 289 -12.98 80.17 -19.70
C LYS A 289 -11.97 81.23 -19.28
N LYS A 290 -10.73 81.14 -19.75
CA LYS A 290 -9.67 82.10 -19.45
C LYS A 290 -9.90 83.46 -20.13
N ILE A 291 -10.42 83.49 -21.36
CA ILE A 291 -10.81 84.73 -22.03
C ILE A 291 -11.90 85.46 -21.23
N GLU A 292 -12.92 84.74 -20.75
CA GLU A 292 -14.00 85.35 -19.97
C GLU A 292 -13.50 85.88 -18.61
N GLN A 293 -12.63 85.12 -17.94
CA GLN A 293 -11.96 85.56 -16.71
C GLN A 293 -11.10 86.81 -16.92
N LEU A 294 -10.40 86.92 -18.04
CA LEU A 294 -9.58 88.10 -18.36
C LEU A 294 -10.45 89.35 -18.61
N LYS A 295 -11.59 89.22 -19.30
CA LYS A 295 -12.55 90.33 -19.49
C LYS A 295 -13.07 90.85 -18.16
N GLN A 296 -13.48 89.94 -17.28
CA GLN A 296 -14.01 90.28 -15.98
C GLN A 296 -12.93 90.92 -15.09
N ALA A 297 -11.70 90.38 -15.10
CA ALA A 297 -10.58 90.94 -14.36
C ALA A 297 -10.19 92.37 -14.80
N ILE A 298 -10.33 92.71 -16.09
CA ILE A 298 -10.08 94.08 -16.59
C ILE A 298 -11.14 95.05 -16.05
N ALA A 299 -12.42 94.66 -16.07
CA ALA A 299 -13.52 95.48 -15.57
C ALA A 299 -13.40 95.73 -14.05
N ASP A 300 -13.06 94.69 -13.29
CA ASP A 300 -12.88 94.78 -11.84
C ASP A 300 -11.68 95.66 -11.45
N GLU A 301 -10.59 95.62 -12.22
CA GLU A 301 -9.38 96.41 -11.93
C GLU A 301 -9.61 97.91 -12.19
N GLN A 302 -10.49 98.29 -13.12
CA GLN A 302 -10.83 99.70 -13.41
C GLN A 302 -11.52 100.41 -12.24
N LEU A 303 -12.34 99.70 -11.45
CA LEU A 303 -13.18 100.25 -10.38
C LEU A 303 -12.44 100.48 -9.04
N LYS A 304 -11.17 100.05 -8.90
CA LYS A 304 -10.44 100.13 -7.63
C LYS A 304 -9.91 101.53 -7.31
N VAL A 305 -10.01 101.93 -6.04
CA VAL A 305 -9.44 103.17 -5.46
C VAL A 305 -8.55 102.80 -4.27
N CYS A 306 -7.43 103.52 -4.05
CA CYS A 306 -6.50 103.23 -2.97
C CYS A 306 -7.09 103.64 -1.60
N SER A 307 -7.15 102.70 -0.65
CA SER A 307 -7.72 102.90 0.70
C SER A 307 -6.66 102.99 1.81
N ILE A 308 -5.37 103.10 1.46
CA ILE A 308 -4.24 102.97 2.40
C ILE A 308 -3.70 104.36 2.77
N ASN A 309 -3.64 104.68 4.07
CA ASN A 309 -3.07 105.94 4.59
C ASN A 309 -1.57 105.79 4.90
N ALA A 310 -0.72 106.38 4.07
CA ALA A 310 0.74 106.26 4.14
C ALA A 310 1.36 106.80 5.46
N GLY A 311 0.75 107.81 6.09
CA GLY A 311 1.31 108.45 7.30
C GLY A 311 1.20 107.60 8.58
N GLU A 312 0.18 106.74 8.68
CA GLU A 312 0.01 105.85 9.84
C GLU A 312 0.91 104.61 9.80
N ILE A 313 1.26 104.17 8.58
CA ILE A 313 2.12 103.00 8.35
C ILE A 313 3.58 103.32 8.68
N GLU A 314 4.07 104.51 8.33
CA GLU A 314 5.45 104.94 8.62
C GLU A 314 5.74 104.99 10.13
N ASN A 315 4.77 105.40 10.96
CA ASN A 315 4.91 105.41 12.42
C ASN A 315 4.91 104.01 13.04
N LYS A 316 4.13 103.06 12.50
CA LYS A 316 4.11 101.67 12.98
C LYS A 316 5.42 100.93 12.67
N ILE A 317 6.01 101.16 11.50
CA ILE A 317 7.31 100.60 11.13
C ILE A 317 8.41 101.08 12.07
N LYS A 318 8.39 102.37 12.43
CA LYS A 318 9.41 102.97 13.31
C LYS A 318 9.40 102.37 14.73
N ASN A 319 8.21 102.08 15.26
CA ASN A 319 8.05 101.44 16.57
C ASN A 319 8.46 99.96 16.56
N LEU A 320 8.17 99.23 15.48
CA LEU A 320 8.56 97.82 15.35
C LEU A 320 10.08 97.64 15.22
N LYS A 321 10.79 98.58 14.59
CA LYS A 321 12.27 98.53 14.45
C LYS A 321 13.02 98.64 15.79
N VAL A 322 12.43 99.23 16.83
CA VAL A 322 13.04 99.33 18.18
C VAL A 322 12.98 97.98 18.95
N GLY A 323 12.10 97.06 18.56
CA GLY A 323 11.88 95.78 19.25
C GLY A 323 12.81 94.63 18.83
N ILE A 324 13.70 94.82 17.85
CA ILE A 324 14.59 93.78 17.34
C ILE A 324 15.77 93.57 18.31
N LYS A 325 15.95 92.34 18.80
CA LYS A 325 17.04 91.99 19.73
C LYS A 325 18.13 91.20 19.01
N SER A 326 19.38 91.65 19.06
CA SER A 326 20.53 90.91 18.54
C SER A 326 21.03 89.91 19.59
N VAL A 327 20.95 88.61 19.30
CA VAL A 327 21.49 87.53 20.13
C VAL A 327 22.35 86.65 19.23
N ASP A 328 23.66 86.62 19.47
CA ASP A 328 24.62 85.74 18.81
C ASP A 328 25.30 84.89 19.89
N ASN A 329 24.93 83.61 19.95
CA ASN A 329 25.45 82.65 20.93
C ASN A 329 26.48 81.70 20.30
N LYS A 330 26.95 81.96 19.07
CA LYS A 330 27.79 81.04 18.30
C LYS A 330 29.11 80.68 18.98
N GLU A 331 29.81 81.67 19.57
CA GLU A 331 31.05 81.40 20.31
C GLU A 331 30.81 80.62 21.61
N LYS A 332 29.69 80.87 22.30
CA LYS A 332 29.33 80.14 23.51
C LYS A 332 28.98 78.69 23.21
N ILE A 333 28.19 78.45 22.16
CA ILE A 333 27.85 77.09 21.70
C ILE A 333 29.12 76.34 21.32
N LYS A 334 30.03 76.99 20.57
CA LYS A 334 31.32 76.39 20.22
C LYS A 334 32.15 76.03 21.46
N THR A 335 32.17 76.89 22.47
CA THR A 335 32.86 76.61 23.74
C THR A 335 32.28 75.38 24.45
N VAL A 336 30.94 75.26 24.49
CA VAL A 336 30.26 74.10 25.07
C VAL A 336 30.51 72.83 24.25
N ASP A 337 30.55 72.93 22.92
CA ASP A 337 30.87 71.80 22.03
C ASP A 337 32.31 71.31 22.22
N ASP A 338 33.28 72.23 22.36
CA ASP A 338 34.67 71.88 22.64
C ASP A 338 34.80 71.20 24.02
N GLU A 339 34.04 71.63 25.03
CA GLU A 339 34.00 70.97 26.35
C GLU A 339 33.33 69.58 26.29
N ILE A 340 32.26 69.42 25.51
CA ILE A 340 31.60 68.14 25.29
C ILE A 340 32.56 67.14 24.63
N LEU A 341 33.26 67.56 23.56
CA LEU A 341 34.24 66.72 22.87
C LEU A 341 35.38 66.32 23.81
N LYS A 342 35.84 67.25 24.65
CA LYS A 342 36.88 66.97 25.64
C LYS A 342 36.43 65.92 26.66
N ILE A 343 35.19 66.03 27.17
CA ILE A 343 34.63 65.03 28.09
C ILE A 343 34.51 63.67 27.41
N GLN A 344 34.02 63.61 26.18
CA GLN A 344 33.89 62.33 25.46
C GLN A 344 35.26 61.65 25.26
N TYR A 345 36.30 62.43 24.93
CA TYR A 345 37.66 61.91 24.78
C TYR A 345 38.28 61.44 26.11
N GLU A 346 37.98 62.13 27.22
CA GLU A 346 38.46 61.74 28.55
C GLU A 346 37.72 60.53 29.13
N ASP A 347 36.44 60.34 28.76
CA ASP A 347 35.57 59.26 29.26
C ASP A 347 35.81 57.93 28.52
N GLU A 348 36.15 57.97 27.22
CA GLU A 348 36.41 56.78 26.41
C GLU A 348 37.43 55.80 27.03
N PRO A 349 38.64 56.22 27.48
CA PRO A 349 39.56 55.29 28.14
C PRO A 349 39.03 54.79 29.49
N ILE A 350 38.24 55.58 30.22
CA ILE A 350 37.67 55.17 31.51
C ILE A 350 36.64 54.05 31.32
N ILE A 351 35.77 54.16 30.30
CA ILE A 351 34.81 53.12 29.96
C ILE A 351 35.55 51.84 29.58
N LYS A 352 36.59 51.95 28.75
CA LYS A 352 37.39 50.80 28.33
C LYS A 352 38.08 50.12 29.51
N ASP A 353 38.73 50.89 30.37
CA ASP A 353 39.41 50.37 31.57
C ASP A 353 38.40 49.74 32.55
N LYS A 354 37.22 50.36 32.69
CA LYS A 354 36.13 49.84 33.54
C LYS A 354 35.69 48.46 33.06
N ASP A 355 35.51 48.28 31.76
CA ASP A 355 35.13 46.99 31.17
C ASP A 355 36.25 45.96 31.29
N GLU A 356 37.51 46.35 31.04
CA GLU A 356 38.66 45.45 31.21
C GLU A 356 38.81 44.96 32.66
N VAL A 357 38.68 45.86 33.64
CA VAL A 357 38.74 45.54 35.07
C VAL A 357 37.59 44.60 35.45
N LYS A 358 36.38 44.83 34.94
CA LYS A 358 35.22 43.96 35.17
C LYS A 358 35.46 42.56 34.65
N ILE A 359 35.97 42.42 33.41
CA ILE A 359 36.27 41.13 32.79
C ILE A 359 37.33 40.39 33.60
N LYS A 360 38.46 41.04 33.93
CA LYS A 360 39.53 40.45 34.77
C LYS A 360 39.01 40.05 36.15
N GLY A 361 38.10 40.81 36.74
CA GLY A 361 37.45 40.47 38.01
C GLY A 361 36.60 39.20 37.94
N ILE A 362 35.89 38.99 36.82
CA ILE A 362 35.12 37.75 36.56
C ILE A 362 36.07 36.57 36.37
N GLU A 363 37.16 36.72 35.61
CA GLU A 363 38.16 35.67 35.40
C GLU A 363 38.80 35.22 36.72
N LEU A 364 39.21 36.17 37.56
CA LEU A 364 39.76 35.84 38.88
C LEU A 364 38.72 35.14 39.77
N ALA A 365 37.45 35.53 39.71
CA ALA A 365 36.40 34.84 40.45
C ALA A 365 36.25 33.37 40.03
N ALA A 366 36.34 33.10 38.72
CA ALA A 366 36.30 31.74 38.17
C ALA A 366 37.53 30.93 38.60
N GLN A 367 38.73 31.52 38.55
CA GLN A 367 39.96 30.86 39.00
C GLN A 367 39.95 30.56 40.50
N ILE A 368 39.47 31.48 41.33
CA ILE A 368 39.29 31.25 42.77
C ILE A 368 38.36 30.06 42.99
N LYS A 369 37.20 30.04 42.32
CA LYS A 369 36.23 28.95 42.44
C LYS A 369 36.84 27.61 42.03
N ALA A 370 37.53 27.54 40.89
CA ALA A 370 38.15 26.31 40.41
C ALA A 370 39.25 25.79 41.36
N ASN A 371 40.06 26.69 41.92
CA ASN A 371 41.07 26.33 42.90
C ASN A 371 40.43 25.89 44.23
N GLN A 372 39.33 26.53 44.66
CA GLN A 372 38.61 26.15 45.87
C GLN A 372 37.98 24.76 45.72
N GLU A 373 37.34 24.47 44.59
CA GLU A 373 36.80 23.13 44.32
C GLU A 373 37.90 22.06 44.28
N THR A 374 39.07 22.40 43.73
CA THR A 374 40.23 21.49 43.71
C THR A 374 40.76 21.26 45.14
N LEU A 375 40.86 22.32 45.94
CA LEU A 375 41.28 22.25 47.33
C LEU A 375 40.31 21.39 48.16
N ASP A 376 39.01 21.59 48.00
CA ASP A 376 37.96 20.84 48.71
C ASP A 376 37.97 19.35 48.32
N ARG A 377 38.27 19.02 47.06
CA ARG A 377 38.48 17.62 46.65
C ARG A 377 39.70 16.99 47.31
N VAL A 378 40.83 17.70 47.37
CA VAL A 378 42.07 17.17 47.95
C VAL A 378 41.97 17.03 49.48
N LYS A 379 41.35 17.99 50.18
CA LYS A 379 41.20 17.93 51.65
C LYS A 379 40.31 16.79 52.13
N ASN A 380 39.34 16.36 51.32
CA ASN A 380 38.37 15.33 51.69
C ASN A 380 38.83 13.89 51.38
N VAL A 381 40.09 13.70 50.98
CA VAL A 381 40.65 12.40 50.60
C VAL A 381 41.58 11.90 51.71
N LYS A 382 41.14 10.89 52.47
CA LYS A 382 41.98 10.10 53.39
C LYS A 382 42.19 8.71 52.81
N ASP A 383 43.46 8.30 52.68
CA ASP A 383 43.93 6.97 52.26
C ASP A 383 43.51 6.47 50.86
N CYS A 384 42.85 7.30 50.05
CA CYS A 384 42.45 7.01 48.67
C CYS A 384 42.97 8.06 47.68
N CYS A 385 42.88 7.81 46.36
CA CYS A 385 43.43 8.71 45.34
C CYS A 385 42.43 9.83 45.00
N VAL A 386 42.93 11.05 44.77
CA VAL A 386 42.12 12.24 44.41
C VAL A 386 41.40 12.09 43.05
N LEU A 387 41.90 11.22 42.16
CA LEU A 387 41.29 10.95 40.85
C LEU A 387 40.26 9.81 40.88
N ASP A 388 40.47 8.77 41.70
CA ASP A 388 39.54 7.64 41.87
C ASP A 388 39.60 7.11 43.30
N LYS A 389 38.46 7.17 44.00
CA LYS A 389 38.32 6.78 45.42
C LYS A 389 38.61 5.29 45.68
N ARG A 390 38.68 4.45 44.65
CA ARG A 390 38.96 3.00 44.77
C ARG A 390 40.45 2.68 44.84
N ILE A 391 41.32 3.62 44.50
CA ILE A 391 42.77 3.43 44.52
C ILE A 391 43.31 3.92 45.86
N ALA A 392 43.98 3.07 46.63
CA ALA A 392 44.68 3.50 47.83
C ALA A 392 45.84 4.42 47.45
N CYS A 393 45.94 5.59 48.10
CA CYS A 393 47.01 6.56 47.83
C CYS A 393 47.53 7.14 49.13
N ASN A 394 48.84 6.97 49.34
CA ASN A 394 49.59 7.38 50.52
C ASN A 394 50.48 8.61 50.25
N LYS A 395 50.23 9.35 49.17
CA LYS A 395 50.93 10.62 48.90
C LYS A 395 50.47 11.72 49.84
N ASP A 396 51.43 12.48 50.37
CA ASP A 396 51.19 13.68 51.15
C ASP A 396 50.91 14.89 50.25
N PHE A 397 49.68 15.40 50.33
CA PHE A 397 49.22 16.57 49.57
C PHE A 397 49.30 17.89 50.36
N SER A 398 49.86 17.89 51.56
CA SER A 398 49.88 19.07 52.45
C SER A 398 50.54 20.29 51.79
N LYS A 399 51.64 20.09 51.05
CA LYS A 399 52.30 21.18 50.29
C LYS A 399 51.43 21.76 49.18
N PHE A 400 50.63 20.92 48.51
CA PHE A 400 49.73 21.36 47.46
C PHE A 400 48.52 22.13 48.04
N ILE A 401 48.00 21.66 49.18
CA ILE A 401 46.94 22.34 49.93
C ILE A 401 47.42 23.74 50.33
N GLU A 402 48.59 23.86 50.95
CA GLU A 402 49.16 25.13 51.40
C GLU A 402 49.44 26.09 50.22
N TYR A 403 50.01 25.59 49.12
CA TYR A 403 50.21 26.37 47.90
C TYR A 403 48.88 26.88 47.33
N THR A 404 47.87 26.02 47.24
CA THR A 404 46.58 26.36 46.64
C THR A 404 45.79 27.33 47.53
N GLU A 405 45.85 27.19 48.85
CA GLU A 405 45.30 28.17 49.80
C GLU A 405 45.98 29.53 49.70
N GLY A 406 47.32 29.56 49.63
CA GLY A 406 48.07 30.80 49.43
C GLY A 406 47.72 31.47 48.10
N LYS A 407 47.55 30.69 47.04
CA LYS A 407 47.11 31.17 45.73
C LYS A 407 45.69 31.73 45.76
N ILE A 408 44.74 31.04 46.40
CA ILE A 408 43.36 31.52 46.56
C ILE A 408 43.33 32.84 47.33
N LYS A 409 44.09 32.97 48.43
CA LYS A 409 44.20 34.24 49.18
C LYS A 409 44.73 35.37 48.30
N THR A 410 45.78 35.10 47.54
CA THR A 410 46.38 36.09 46.62
C THR A 410 45.38 36.54 45.54
N LEU A 411 44.72 35.59 44.88
CA LEU A 411 43.72 35.88 43.86
C LEU A 411 42.51 36.63 44.45
N THR A 412 42.12 36.32 45.69
CA THR A 412 41.00 36.99 46.37
C THR A 412 41.34 38.46 46.66
N VAL A 413 42.57 38.75 47.10
CA VAL A 413 43.05 40.14 47.27
C VAL A 413 43.07 40.87 45.92
N GLN A 414 43.58 40.24 44.87
CA GLN A 414 43.59 40.84 43.52
C GLN A 414 42.17 41.12 43.01
N LYS A 415 41.23 40.19 43.22
CA LYS A 415 39.82 40.39 42.87
C LYS A 415 39.21 41.56 43.62
N GLN A 416 39.53 41.71 44.91
CA GLN A 416 39.05 42.84 45.71
C GLN A 416 39.61 44.17 45.20
N ILE A 417 40.91 44.23 44.87
CA ILE A 417 41.53 45.41 44.26
C ILE A 417 40.81 45.78 42.96
N LEU A 418 40.56 44.82 42.08
CA LEU A 418 39.82 45.08 40.83
C LEU A 418 38.38 45.54 41.09
N ALA A 419 37.71 45.01 42.12
CA ALA A 419 36.36 45.44 42.48
C ALA A 419 36.34 46.89 42.98
N ASP A 420 37.36 47.30 43.74
CA ASP A 420 37.49 48.67 44.22
C ASP A 420 37.88 49.63 43.07
N THR A 421 38.78 49.21 42.17
CA THR A 421 39.09 49.95 40.94
C THR A 421 37.87 50.11 40.05
N TYR A 422 37.05 49.06 39.89
CA TYR A 422 35.81 49.14 39.12
C TYR A 422 34.83 50.15 39.73
N LYS A 423 34.67 50.17 41.06
CA LYS A 423 33.82 51.16 41.74
C LYS A 423 34.31 52.59 41.51
N GLU A 424 35.62 52.82 41.56
CA GLU A 424 36.19 54.14 41.31
C GLU A 424 35.95 54.59 39.86
N LEU A 425 36.26 53.73 38.88
CA LEU A 425 36.05 54.03 37.46
C LEU A 425 34.57 54.23 37.13
N ASN A 426 33.68 53.41 37.70
CA ASN A 426 32.24 53.59 37.53
C ASN A 426 31.72 54.88 38.16
N GLY A 427 32.30 55.33 39.28
CA GLY A 427 32.00 56.64 39.87
C GLY A 427 32.42 57.79 38.96
N LYS A 428 33.59 57.68 38.30
CA LYS A 428 34.08 58.67 37.34
C LYS A 428 33.20 58.75 36.08
N ASP A 429 32.86 57.61 35.49
CA ASP A 429 31.96 57.51 34.33
C ASP A 429 30.58 58.13 34.61
N ILE A 430 30.00 57.87 35.79
CA ILE A 430 28.74 58.52 36.20
C ILE A 430 28.89 60.04 36.26
N ALA A 431 29.98 60.54 36.85
CA ALA A 431 30.22 61.98 36.96
C ALA A 431 30.45 62.64 35.59
N PHE A 432 31.16 61.98 34.67
CA PHE A 432 31.33 62.45 33.30
C PHE A 432 30.00 62.52 32.56
N ASN A 433 29.17 61.49 32.68
CA ASN A 433 27.85 61.45 32.04
C ASN A 433 26.90 62.53 32.60
N GLU A 434 26.91 62.79 33.91
CA GLU A 434 26.16 63.90 34.51
C GLU A 434 26.63 65.26 33.97
N ARG A 435 27.95 65.46 33.86
CA ARG A 435 28.52 66.70 33.31
C ARG A 435 28.19 66.87 31.83
N TYR A 436 28.29 65.81 31.04
CA TYR A 436 27.91 65.79 29.63
C TYR A 436 26.45 66.21 29.46
N LYS A 437 25.53 65.60 30.21
CA LYS A 437 24.10 65.94 30.16
C LYS A 437 23.81 67.38 30.51
N LYS A 438 24.54 67.94 31.48
CA LYS A 438 24.41 69.35 31.86
C LYS A 438 24.87 70.26 30.72
N LEU A 439 26.02 69.99 30.11
CA LEU A 439 26.53 70.78 28.98
C LEU A 439 25.63 70.68 27.76
N GLU A 440 25.08 69.50 27.47
CA GLU A 440 24.12 69.31 26.37
C GLU A 440 22.81 70.08 26.63
N ALA A 441 22.34 70.13 27.88
CA ALA A 441 21.20 70.96 28.27
C ALA A 441 21.51 72.46 28.13
N ASP A 442 22.70 72.91 28.52
CA ASP A 442 23.14 74.30 28.40
C ASP A 442 23.28 74.71 26.92
N LYS A 443 23.86 73.86 26.07
CA LYS A 443 23.90 74.06 24.61
C LYS A 443 22.51 74.23 24.03
N LYS A 444 21.59 73.32 24.39
CA LYS A 444 20.22 73.35 23.90
C LYS A 444 19.45 74.58 24.38
N ALA A 445 19.75 75.08 25.59
CA ALA A 445 19.18 76.33 26.07
C ALA A 445 19.66 77.54 25.25
N LEU A 446 20.96 77.61 24.93
CA LEU A 446 21.54 78.67 24.10
C LEU A 446 21.01 78.65 22.65
N GLU A 447 20.88 77.45 22.06
CA GLU A 447 20.27 77.28 20.73
C GLU A 447 18.80 77.70 20.72
N ASN A 448 18.04 77.33 21.75
CA ASN A 448 16.63 77.73 21.87
C ASN A 448 16.47 79.24 22.06
N GLU A 449 17.36 79.89 22.81
CA GLU A 449 17.36 81.34 22.96
C GLU A 449 17.56 82.04 21.61
N GLU A 450 18.54 81.59 20.81
CA GLU A 450 18.81 82.12 19.48
C GLU A 450 17.63 81.87 18.52
N VAL A 451 17.05 80.67 18.54
CA VAL A 451 15.88 80.33 17.72
C VAL A 451 14.66 81.19 18.10
N GLN A 452 14.41 81.42 19.39
CA GLN A 452 13.28 82.24 19.84
C GLN A 452 13.49 83.72 19.52
N ALA A 453 14.70 84.25 19.69
CA ALA A 453 15.06 85.60 19.28
C ALA A 453 14.91 85.76 17.76
N ASN A 454 15.42 84.81 16.96
CA ASN A 454 15.30 84.83 15.50
C ASN A 454 13.85 84.67 15.02
N ARG A 455 13.03 83.83 15.66
CA ARG A 455 11.60 83.73 15.34
C ARG A 455 10.87 85.04 15.61
N THR A 456 11.15 85.67 16.75
CA THR A 456 10.56 86.96 17.10
C THR A 456 11.01 88.06 16.14
N ASN A 457 12.30 88.14 15.84
CA ASN A 457 12.86 89.08 14.88
C ASN A 457 12.34 88.85 13.46
N ASN A 458 12.20 87.59 13.02
CA ASN A 458 11.64 87.25 11.72
C ASN A 458 10.16 87.62 11.63
N SER A 459 9.38 87.45 12.71
CA SER A 459 7.99 87.92 12.78
C SER A 459 7.92 89.45 12.67
N ILE A 460 8.73 90.16 13.45
CA ILE A 460 8.80 91.64 13.41
C ILE A 460 9.26 92.12 12.02
N THR A 461 10.22 91.44 11.40
CA THR A 461 10.72 91.75 10.05
C THR A 461 9.69 91.44 8.99
N ALA A 462 8.93 90.35 9.13
CA ALA A 462 7.80 90.03 8.24
C ALA A 462 6.70 91.10 8.36
N ASP A 463 6.38 91.56 9.56
CA ASP A 463 5.41 92.63 9.79
C ASP A 463 5.91 93.96 9.21
N ILE A 464 7.19 94.30 9.40
CA ILE A 464 7.82 95.46 8.77
C ILE A 464 7.78 95.35 7.25
N ASN A 465 8.15 94.21 6.66
CA ASN A 465 8.12 94.01 5.22
C ASN A 465 6.70 94.10 4.67
N THR A 466 5.70 93.60 5.41
CA THR A 466 4.29 93.69 5.03
C THR A 466 3.81 95.14 5.07
N LEU A 467 4.21 95.90 6.08
CA LEU A 467 3.91 97.33 6.19
C LEU A 467 4.66 98.18 5.15
N GLU A 468 5.93 97.88 4.85
CA GLU A 468 6.72 98.52 3.81
C GLU A 468 6.16 98.20 2.41
N LYS A 469 5.66 96.98 2.21
CA LYS A 469 4.93 96.59 1.00
C LYS A 469 3.64 97.37 0.87
N SER A 470 2.83 97.48 1.92
CA SER A 470 1.61 98.31 1.93
C SER A 470 1.90 99.80 1.71
N LEU A 471 3.05 100.30 2.17
CA LEU A 471 3.51 101.68 1.92
C LEU A 471 3.91 101.90 0.45
N ASN A 472 4.61 100.93 -0.14
CA ASN A 472 4.96 100.96 -1.57
C ASN A 472 3.73 100.77 -2.45
N GLU A 473 2.80 99.90 -2.07
CA GLU A 473 1.50 99.71 -2.73
C GLU A 473 0.70 101.01 -2.72
N ALA A 474 0.67 101.75 -1.61
CA ALA A 474 0.03 103.07 -1.56
C ALA A 474 0.71 104.10 -2.48
N LYS A 475 2.05 104.06 -2.62
CA LYS A 475 2.83 105.00 -3.45
C LYS A 475 2.83 104.65 -4.95
N SER A 476 2.61 103.39 -5.31
CA SER A 476 2.66 102.87 -6.69
C SER A 476 1.30 102.40 -7.24
N PHE A 477 0.22 102.62 -6.49
CA PHE A 477 -1.13 102.15 -6.83
C PHE A 477 -1.58 102.60 -8.22
N ASP A 478 -1.44 103.89 -8.53
CA ASP A 478 -1.95 104.45 -9.78
C ASP A 478 -1.12 104.00 -11.01
N THR A 479 0.19 103.80 -10.86
CA THR A 479 1.06 103.31 -11.94
C THR A 479 0.85 101.82 -12.21
N LEU A 480 0.75 100.98 -11.18
CA LEU A 480 0.53 99.53 -11.34
C LEU A 480 -0.88 99.21 -11.87
N LYS A 481 -1.90 99.98 -11.48
CA LYS A 481 -3.26 99.85 -12.03
C LYS A 481 -3.25 100.04 -13.55
N ALA A 482 -2.52 101.04 -14.05
CA ALA A 482 -2.42 101.32 -15.48
C ALA A 482 -1.68 100.21 -16.26
N GLU A 483 -0.54 99.73 -15.75
CA GLU A 483 0.25 98.67 -16.39
C GLU A 483 -0.47 97.31 -16.41
N LYS A 484 -1.20 96.98 -15.34
CA LYS A 484 -1.93 95.72 -15.24
C LYS A 484 -3.11 95.67 -16.21
N ILE A 485 -3.83 96.78 -16.39
CA ILE A 485 -4.87 96.90 -17.42
C ILE A 485 -4.25 96.71 -18.83
N ALA A 486 -3.07 97.28 -19.09
CA ALA A 486 -2.40 97.13 -20.39
C ALA A 486 -1.99 95.67 -20.69
N ARG A 487 -1.39 94.97 -19.72
CA ARG A 487 -0.97 93.56 -19.87
C ARG A 487 -2.16 92.60 -20.04
N LEU A 488 -3.24 92.79 -19.29
CA LEU A 488 -4.44 91.95 -19.41
C LEU A 488 -5.10 92.10 -20.78
N ASN A 489 -5.06 93.30 -21.38
CA ASN A 489 -5.56 93.53 -22.74
C ASN A 489 -4.70 92.84 -23.81
N GLU A 490 -3.37 92.81 -23.65
CA GLU A 490 -2.45 92.13 -24.55
C GLU A 490 -2.64 90.60 -24.53
N GLU A 491 -2.77 90.01 -23.33
CA GLU A 491 -3.03 88.58 -23.16
C GLU A 491 -4.40 88.16 -23.71
N LEU A 492 -5.42 89.01 -23.52
CA LEU A 492 -6.75 88.80 -24.09
C LEU A 492 -6.73 88.82 -25.62
N SER A 493 -5.97 89.73 -26.23
CA SER A 493 -5.82 89.80 -27.70
C SER A 493 -5.12 88.56 -28.27
N LYS A 494 -4.07 88.07 -27.60
CA LYS A 494 -3.34 86.86 -28.02
C LYS A 494 -4.23 85.63 -27.98
N LEU A 495 -5.01 85.45 -26.91
CA LEU A 495 -5.93 84.32 -26.77
C LEU A 495 -7.16 84.42 -27.67
N GLN A 496 -7.54 85.59 -28.18
CA GLN A 496 -8.65 85.71 -29.13
C GLN A 496 -8.25 85.35 -30.57
N ASN A 497 -6.99 85.57 -30.95
CA ASN A 497 -6.52 85.43 -32.34
C ASN A 497 -5.93 84.06 -32.71
N GLU A 498 -5.92 83.09 -31.79
CA GLU A 498 -5.37 81.74 -32.03
C GLU A 498 -6.39 80.83 -32.76
N PRO A 499 -6.02 80.10 -33.83
CA PRO A 499 -6.95 79.28 -34.61
C PRO A 499 -7.54 78.12 -33.80
N ILE A 500 -8.81 77.77 -34.03
CA ILE A 500 -9.49 76.65 -33.36
C ILE A 500 -9.35 75.40 -34.22
N GLU A 501 -8.76 74.35 -33.66
CA GLU A 501 -8.69 73.03 -34.30
C GLU A 501 -10.05 72.32 -34.27
N ALA A 502 -10.42 71.66 -35.35
CA ALA A 502 -11.68 70.92 -35.44
C ALA A 502 -11.66 69.68 -34.52
N ILE A 503 -12.72 69.51 -33.73
CA ILE A 503 -12.94 68.36 -32.82
C ILE A 503 -14.03 67.47 -33.42
N ALA A 504 -13.82 66.15 -33.49
CA ALA A 504 -14.88 65.22 -33.90
C ALA A 504 -15.96 65.06 -32.80
N PRO A 505 -17.20 64.64 -33.13
CA PRO A 505 -18.25 64.45 -32.13
C PRO A 505 -17.90 63.32 -31.13
N LEU A 506 -17.41 63.70 -29.95
CA LEU A 506 -16.94 62.76 -28.91
C LEU A 506 -18.05 61.82 -28.42
N ASP A 507 -19.29 62.28 -28.38
CA ASP A 507 -20.48 61.51 -27.97
C ASP A 507 -20.78 60.35 -28.94
N VAL A 508 -20.52 60.55 -30.23
CA VAL A 508 -20.67 59.51 -31.26
C VAL A 508 -19.55 58.48 -31.15
N LEU A 509 -18.31 58.93 -30.93
CA LEU A 509 -17.15 58.04 -30.79
C LEU A 509 -17.22 57.19 -29.52
N GLU A 510 -17.67 57.76 -28.39
CA GLU A 510 -17.85 57.04 -27.12
C GLU A 510 -18.89 55.91 -27.25
N LYS A 511 -20.05 56.18 -27.87
CA LYS A 511 -21.08 55.16 -28.13
C LYS A 511 -20.60 54.06 -29.07
N GLN A 512 -19.79 54.40 -30.07
CA GLN A 512 -19.17 53.40 -30.95
C GLN A 512 -18.19 52.50 -30.18
N CYS A 513 -17.38 53.09 -29.29
CA CYS A 513 -16.44 52.36 -28.44
C CYS A 513 -17.16 51.37 -27.50
N GLU A 514 -18.24 51.80 -26.83
CA GLU A 514 -19.06 50.91 -25.99
C GLU A 514 -19.67 49.75 -26.76
N SER A 515 -20.21 50.02 -27.96
CA SER A 515 -20.78 48.98 -28.82
C SER A 515 -19.72 47.96 -29.27
N ILE A 516 -18.53 48.41 -29.66
CA ILE A 516 -17.42 47.54 -30.05
C ILE A 516 -16.94 46.70 -28.86
N ARG A 517 -16.85 47.27 -27.65
CA ARG A 517 -16.49 46.52 -26.42
C ARG A 517 -17.48 45.41 -26.11
N LEU A 518 -18.79 45.70 -26.20
CA LEU A 518 -19.83 44.69 -25.97
C LEU A 518 -19.74 43.56 -26.99
N ASN A 519 -19.60 43.89 -28.28
CA ASN A 519 -19.47 42.91 -29.35
C ASN A 519 -18.19 42.05 -29.19
N THR A 520 -17.08 42.68 -28.81
CA THR A 520 -15.80 41.98 -28.54
C THR A 520 -15.98 40.99 -27.40
N LYS A 521 -16.63 41.38 -26.30
CA LYS A 521 -16.90 40.50 -25.15
C LYS A 521 -17.76 39.29 -25.54
N THR A 522 -18.89 39.53 -26.20
CA THR A 522 -19.82 38.46 -26.61
C THR A 522 -19.17 37.51 -27.63
N LEU A 523 -18.35 38.02 -28.54
CA LEU A 523 -17.66 37.19 -29.53
C LEU A 523 -16.55 36.35 -28.86
N ASN A 524 -15.85 36.90 -27.85
CA ASN A 524 -14.83 36.17 -27.10
C ASN A 524 -15.44 35.03 -26.26
N GLU A 525 -16.57 35.28 -25.60
CA GLU A 525 -17.32 34.24 -24.87
C GLU A 525 -17.74 33.08 -25.81
N LYS A 526 -18.20 33.40 -27.02
CA LYS A 526 -18.54 32.40 -28.03
C LYS A 526 -17.32 31.60 -28.52
N ILE A 527 -16.18 32.24 -28.72
CA ILE A 527 -14.93 31.55 -29.14
C ILE A 527 -14.45 30.59 -28.05
N ASP A 528 -14.49 31.00 -26.78
CA ASP A 528 -14.12 30.16 -25.63
C ASP A 528 -15.01 28.91 -25.52
N GLU A 529 -16.31 29.04 -25.71
CA GLU A 529 -17.24 27.90 -25.73
C GLU A 529 -16.94 26.94 -26.89
N GLN A 530 -16.64 27.48 -28.09
CA GLN A 530 -16.28 26.70 -29.27
C GLN A 530 -14.95 25.94 -29.09
N GLU A 531 -13.93 26.53 -28.46
CA GLU A 531 -12.66 25.85 -28.19
C GLU A 531 -12.78 24.74 -27.13
N LYS A 532 -13.59 24.95 -26.08
CA LYS A 532 -13.93 23.91 -25.11
C LYS A 532 -14.65 22.74 -25.77
N ALA A 533 -15.56 23.02 -26.70
CA ALA A 533 -16.28 22.01 -27.47
C ALA A 533 -15.32 21.15 -28.34
N LYS A 534 -14.38 21.79 -29.04
CA LYS A 534 -13.38 21.11 -29.87
C LYS A 534 -12.47 20.18 -29.06
N THR A 535 -12.01 20.64 -27.90
CA THR A 535 -11.19 19.83 -26.98
C THR A 535 -11.98 18.62 -26.47
N THR A 536 -13.25 18.83 -26.11
CA THR A 536 -14.15 17.76 -25.68
C THR A 536 -14.39 16.70 -26.78
N LEU A 537 -14.53 17.14 -28.04
CA LEU A 537 -14.66 16.25 -29.21
C LEU A 537 -13.38 15.43 -29.50
N SER A 538 -12.20 16.01 -29.28
CA SER A 538 -10.93 15.27 -29.41
C SER A 538 -10.81 14.19 -28.32
N ASN A 539 -11.15 14.53 -27.08
CA ASN A 539 -11.17 13.58 -25.97
C ASN A 539 -12.19 12.45 -26.20
N LEU A 540 -13.33 12.77 -26.82
CA LEU A 540 -14.36 11.79 -27.22
C LEU A 540 -13.79 10.70 -28.14
N LYS A 541 -13.00 11.08 -29.16
CA LYS A 541 -12.39 10.12 -30.09
C LYS A 541 -11.41 9.19 -29.38
N SER A 542 -10.58 9.72 -28.47
CA SER A 542 -9.65 8.91 -27.67
C SER A 542 -10.40 7.92 -26.78
N SER A 543 -11.38 8.40 -26.01
CA SER A 543 -12.15 7.54 -25.10
C SER A 543 -12.95 6.45 -25.83
N MET A 544 -13.39 6.69 -27.07
CA MET A 544 -14.02 5.65 -27.90
C MET A 544 -13.03 4.56 -28.33
N ILE A 545 -11.79 4.91 -28.66
CA ILE A 545 -10.74 3.94 -29.01
C ILE A 545 -10.38 3.10 -27.78
N ASP A 546 -10.19 3.74 -26.63
CA ASP A 546 -9.90 3.06 -25.36
C ASP A 546 -11.04 2.11 -24.97
N SER A 547 -12.30 2.55 -25.13
CA SER A 547 -13.48 1.72 -24.89
C SER A 547 -13.54 0.50 -25.78
N LYS A 548 -13.24 0.65 -27.08
CA LYS A 548 -13.24 -0.46 -28.03
C LYS A 548 -12.13 -1.47 -27.70
N THR A 549 -10.96 -0.98 -27.33
CA THR A 549 -9.81 -1.79 -26.91
C THR A 549 -10.12 -2.58 -25.63
N ALA A 550 -10.69 -1.93 -24.62
CA ALA A 550 -11.09 -2.58 -23.38
C ALA A 550 -12.19 -3.63 -23.60
N GLU A 551 -13.13 -3.36 -24.52
CA GLU A 551 -14.18 -4.30 -24.89
C GLU A 551 -13.64 -5.55 -25.59
N TYR A 552 -12.77 -5.40 -26.59
CA TYR A 552 -12.15 -6.55 -27.27
C TYR A 552 -11.26 -7.37 -26.33
N ASN A 553 -10.46 -6.73 -25.49
CA ASN A 553 -9.67 -7.45 -24.48
C ASN A 553 -10.58 -8.22 -23.51
N TYR A 554 -11.63 -7.59 -22.98
CA TYR A 554 -12.58 -8.27 -22.10
C TYR A 554 -13.23 -9.49 -22.75
N ILE A 555 -13.73 -9.36 -23.99
CA ILE A 555 -14.36 -10.47 -24.71
C ILE A 555 -13.35 -11.58 -24.94
N ASN A 556 -12.15 -11.25 -25.42
CA ASN A 556 -11.13 -12.25 -25.72
C ASN A 556 -10.65 -12.98 -24.46
N PHE A 557 -10.37 -12.26 -23.37
CA PHE A 557 -10.01 -12.87 -22.08
C PHE A 557 -11.14 -13.75 -21.52
N LYS A 558 -12.40 -13.37 -21.73
CA LYS A 558 -13.55 -14.19 -21.32
C LYS A 558 -13.58 -15.50 -22.11
N SER A 559 -13.41 -15.44 -23.43
CA SER A 559 -13.36 -16.64 -24.27
C SER A 559 -12.15 -17.53 -23.95
N ILE A 560 -11.00 -16.94 -23.62
CA ILE A 560 -9.83 -17.71 -23.17
C ILE A 560 -10.09 -18.38 -21.82
N ASP A 561 -10.70 -17.70 -20.85
CA ASP A 561 -11.05 -18.29 -19.55
C ASP A 561 -12.01 -19.48 -19.71
N GLU A 562 -13.01 -19.34 -20.58
CA GLU A 562 -13.93 -20.43 -20.92
C GLU A 562 -13.21 -21.59 -21.63
N ALA A 563 -12.30 -21.29 -22.57
CA ALA A 563 -11.54 -22.28 -23.32
C ALA A 563 -10.49 -23.01 -22.47
N LEU A 564 -9.92 -22.39 -21.44
CA LEU A 564 -8.98 -23.02 -20.51
C LEU A 564 -9.68 -23.76 -19.38
N GLY A 565 -10.80 -23.23 -18.89
CA GLY A 565 -11.46 -23.70 -17.67
C GLY A 565 -12.23 -25.01 -17.81
N ALA A 566 -13.14 -25.26 -16.85
CA ALA A 566 -13.82 -26.53 -16.66
C ALA A 566 -14.64 -27.03 -17.87
N LYS A 567 -15.11 -26.13 -18.75
CA LYS A 567 -15.82 -26.49 -19.99
C LYS A 567 -14.91 -26.67 -21.20
N GLY A 568 -13.66 -26.25 -21.09
CA GLY A 568 -12.66 -26.28 -22.14
C GLY A 568 -11.56 -27.30 -21.85
N LEU A 569 -10.31 -26.84 -21.90
CA LEU A 569 -9.12 -27.67 -21.81
C LEU A 569 -9.04 -28.44 -20.48
N GLN A 570 -9.27 -27.78 -19.34
CA GLN A 570 -9.25 -28.43 -18.02
C GLN A 570 -10.28 -29.56 -17.92
N GLY A 571 -11.49 -29.33 -18.41
CA GLY A 571 -12.55 -30.35 -18.44
C GLY A 571 -12.22 -31.52 -19.35
N LYS A 572 -11.66 -31.24 -20.52
CA LYS A 572 -11.27 -32.28 -21.48
C LYS A 572 -10.16 -33.17 -20.94
N LEU A 573 -9.11 -32.58 -20.34
CA LEU A 573 -8.04 -33.32 -19.67
C LEU A 573 -8.58 -34.21 -18.56
N MET A 574 -9.48 -33.67 -17.74
CA MET A 574 -10.10 -34.40 -16.65
C MET A 574 -10.94 -35.57 -17.15
N LYS A 575 -11.71 -35.39 -18.22
CA LYS A 575 -12.50 -36.45 -18.84
C LYS A 575 -11.61 -37.56 -19.41
N GLU A 576 -10.60 -37.22 -20.19
CA GLU A 576 -9.64 -38.18 -20.75
C GLU A 576 -8.92 -39.00 -19.66
N THR A 577 -8.76 -38.43 -18.46
CA THR A 577 -8.10 -39.10 -17.32
C THR A 577 -9.05 -39.96 -16.48
N LEU A 578 -10.26 -39.47 -16.21
CA LEU A 578 -11.21 -40.16 -15.32
C LEU A 578 -12.04 -41.23 -16.02
N GLU A 579 -12.33 -41.07 -17.31
CA GLU A 579 -13.18 -41.97 -18.08
C GLU A 579 -12.64 -43.42 -18.12
N PRO A 580 -11.33 -43.68 -18.30
CA PRO A 580 -10.79 -45.04 -18.20
C PRO A 580 -11.04 -45.68 -16.83
N ILE A 581 -10.83 -44.94 -15.73
CA ILE A 581 -11.05 -45.45 -14.37
C ILE A 581 -12.54 -45.68 -14.11
N GLN A 582 -13.40 -44.77 -14.56
CA GLN A 582 -14.85 -44.90 -14.48
C GLN A 582 -15.33 -46.16 -15.20
N ASN A 583 -14.80 -46.43 -16.40
CA ASN A 583 -15.11 -47.63 -17.18
C ASN A 583 -14.64 -48.90 -16.45
N ASP A 584 -13.43 -48.91 -15.89
CA ASP A 584 -12.91 -50.08 -15.16
C ASP A 584 -13.75 -50.38 -13.90
N ILE A 585 -14.16 -49.34 -13.16
CA ILE A 585 -15.08 -49.48 -12.01
C ILE A 585 -16.45 -50.01 -12.47
N GLN A 586 -16.98 -49.47 -13.57
CA GLN A 586 -18.25 -49.93 -14.12
C GLN A 586 -18.19 -51.40 -14.56
N LEU A 587 -17.09 -51.83 -15.17
CA LEU A 587 -16.88 -53.24 -15.54
C LEU A 587 -16.90 -54.14 -14.31
N ASN A 588 -16.25 -53.74 -13.22
CA ASN A 588 -16.26 -54.50 -11.97
C ASN A 588 -17.66 -54.54 -11.32
N LEU A 589 -18.41 -53.43 -11.33
CA LEU A 589 -19.81 -53.38 -10.87
C LEU A 589 -20.72 -54.31 -11.69
N ASN A 590 -20.59 -54.26 -13.01
CA ASN A 590 -21.35 -55.11 -13.93
C ASN A 590 -21.01 -56.59 -13.72
N ALA A 591 -19.74 -56.92 -13.43
CA ALA A 591 -19.33 -58.29 -13.12
C ALA A 591 -20.02 -58.83 -11.86
N MET A 592 -20.25 -57.98 -10.86
CA MET A 592 -21.04 -58.26 -9.65
C MET A 592 -22.56 -58.13 -9.86
N GLY A 593 -23.05 -57.98 -11.09
CA GLY A 593 -24.48 -57.90 -11.40
C GLY A 593 -25.18 -56.65 -10.88
N ILE A 594 -24.43 -55.53 -10.78
CA ILE A 594 -24.90 -54.21 -10.37
C ILE A 594 -24.91 -53.29 -11.59
N ASN A 595 -26.10 -52.85 -12.01
CA ASN A 595 -26.31 -52.11 -13.26
C ASN A 595 -26.39 -50.58 -13.08
N HIS A 596 -26.09 -50.06 -11.89
CA HIS A 596 -26.06 -48.62 -11.66
C HIS A 596 -24.84 -48.00 -12.33
N GLU A 597 -25.04 -46.88 -13.03
CA GLU A 597 -23.96 -46.17 -13.72
C GLU A 597 -23.09 -45.41 -12.71
N PHE A 598 -21.82 -45.79 -12.60
CA PHE A 598 -20.82 -45.12 -11.78
C PHE A 598 -20.48 -43.75 -12.38
N TYR A 599 -20.22 -42.76 -11.52
CA TYR A 599 -19.81 -41.42 -11.95
C TYR A 599 -18.77 -40.79 -11.02
N PHE A 600 -17.97 -39.90 -11.59
CA PHE A 600 -17.26 -38.84 -10.87
C PHE A 600 -17.97 -37.50 -11.06
N SER A 601 -17.98 -36.66 -10.03
CA SER A 601 -18.44 -35.27 -10.10
C SER A 601 -17.32 -34.36 -9.64
N THR A 602 -16.89 -33.50 -10.56
CA THR A 602 -15.71 -32.64 -10.41
C THR A 602 -16.09 -31.15 -10.26
N GLU A 603 -17.35 -30.84 -10.49
CA GLU A 603 -17.92 -29.50 -10.42
C GLU A 603 -19.27 -29.60 -9.69
N SER A 604 -19.54 -28.63 -8.82
CA SER A 604 -20.83 -28.45 -8.17
C SER A 604 -21.79 -27.68 -9.08
N GLU A 605 -23.09 -27.70 -8.78
CA GLU A 605 -24.10 -26.92 -9.53
C GLU A 605 -23.79 -25.41 -9.60
N GLY A 606 -23.06 -24.88 -8.61
CA GLY A 606 -22.61 -23.49 -8.55
C GLY A 606 -21.22 -23.22 -9.16
N GLY A 607 -20.63 -24.18 -9.88
CA GLY A 607 -19.33 -24.01 -10.54
C GLY A 607 -18.09 -24.09 -9.64
N LYS A 608 -18.25 -24.48 -8.37
CA LYS A 608 -17.10 -24.76 -7.50
C LYS A 608 -16.53 -26.15 -7.80
N GLU A 609 -15.20 -26.23 -7.81
CA GLU A 609 -14.47 -27.48 -7.93
C GLU A 609 -14.75 -28.38 -6.70
N ILE A 610 -15.19 -29.61 -6.96
CA ILE A 610 -15.42 -30.65 -5.95
C ILE A 610 -14.84 -31.98 -6.46
N PHE A 611 -14.76 -33.01 -5.64
CA PHE A 611 -14.43 -34.36 -6.10
C PHE A 611 -15.24 -35.40 -5.34
N GLN A 612 -16.40 -35.71 -5.91
CA GLN A 612 -17.36 -36.68 -5.39
C GLN A 612 -17.52 -37.84 -6.36
N PHE A 613 -17.92 -39.00 -5.85
CA PHE A 613 -18.20 -40.18 -6.66
C PHE A 613 -19.37 -40.94 -6.08
N GLY A 614 -19.96 -41.80 -6.90
CA GLY A 614 -21.15 -42.56 -6.55
C GLY A 614 -21.71 -43.24 -7.78
N TRP A 615 -23.00 -43.55 -7.75
CA TRP A 615 -23.69 -44.09 -8.92
C TRP A 615 -25.02 -43.38 -9.17
N LYS A 616 -25.56 -43.54 -10.38
CA LYS A 616 -26.90 -43.08 -10.72
C LYS A 616 -27.92 -44.16 -10.34
N ASN A 617 -28.99 -43.76 -9.66
CA ASN A 617 -30.11 -44.65 -9.40
C ASN A 617 -30.89 -44.95 -10.71
N ASP A 618 -31.92 -45.80 -10.62
CA ASP A 618 -32.73 -46.18 -11.78
C ASP A 618 -33.50 -45.00 -12.42
N PHE A 619 -33.64 -43.88 -11.69
CA PHE A 619 -34.28 -42.65 -12.16
C PHE A 619 -33.28 -41.65 -12.78
N GLY A 620 -31.98 -41.97 -12.78
CA GLY A 620 -30.91 -41.11 -13.29
C GLY A 620 -30.35 -40.12 -12.28
N ASP A 621 -30.84 -40.09 -11.03
CA ASP A 621 -30.33 -39.21 -9.98
C ASP A 621 -28.96 -39.68 -9.49
N LYS A 622 -28.03 -38.73 -9.37
CA LYS A 622 -26.70 -38.94 -8.79
C LYS A 622 -26.79 -39.17 -7.28
N ARG A 623 -26.31 -40.32 -6.80
CA ARG A 623 -26.19 -40.65 -5.37
C ARG A 623 -24.72 -40.78 -4.99
N ASN A 624 -24.25 -39.84 -4.18
CA ASN A 624 -22.89 -39.85 -3.65
C ASN A 624 -22.64 -41.05 -2.74
N PHE A 625 -21.39 -41.52 -2.66
CA PHE A 625 -20.96 -42.65 -1.84
C PHE A 625 -21.49 -42.58 -0.39
N ASP A 626 -21.37 -41.43 0.27
CA ASP A 626 -21.83 -41.24 1.65
C ASP A 626 -23.36 -41.30 1.82
N ALA A 627 -24.11 -41.15 0.73
CA ALA A 627 -25.58 -41.21 0.72
C ALA A 627 -26.12 -42.60 0.34
N LEU A 628 -25.25 -43.57 0.05
CA LEU A 628 -25.61 -44.96 -0.22
C LEU A 628 -25.85 -45.73 1.09
N SER A 629 -26.64 -46.81 1.05
CA SER A 629 -26.76 -47.72 2.20
C SER A 629 -25.44 -48.46 2.46
N THR A 630 -25.23 -49.00 3.66
CA THR A 630 -23.98 -49.71 4.01
C THR A 630 -23.66 -50.85 3.04
N GLY A 631 -24.65 -51.64 2.63
CA GLY A 631 -24.47 -52.71 1.63
C GLY A 631 -24.11 -52.16 0.24
N GLN A 632 -24.71 -51.04 -0.15
CA GLN A 632 -24.39 -50.35 -1.41
C GLN A 632 -22.98 -49.76 -1.41
N GLN A 633 -22.58 -49.13 -0.30
CA GLN A 633 -21.22 -48.65 -0.09
C GLN A 633 -20.22 -49.79 -0.19
N LEU A 634 -20.51 -50.94 0.42
CA LEU A 634 -19.64 -52.12 0.38
C LEU A 634 -19.43 -52.64 -1.05
N MET A 635 -20.52 -52.75 -1.83
CA MET A 635 -20.44 -53.17 -3.23
C MET A 635 -19.64 -52.18 -4.10
N LEU A 636 -19.89 -50.89 -3.94
CA LEU A 636 -19.14 -49.85 -4.67
C LEU A 636 -17.67 -49.81 -4.24
N LEU A 637 -17.41 -49.96 -2.95
CA LEU A 637 -16.07 -50.03 -2.37
C LEU A 637 -15.26 -51.17 -3.00
N ILE A 638 -15.85 -52.36 -3.11
CA ILE A 638 -15.21 -53.52 -3.75
C ILE A 638 -14.82 -53.17 -5.19
N ALA A 639 -15.74 -52.63 -6.00
CA ALA A 639 -15.46 -52.28 -7.38
C ALA A 639 -14.33 -51.25 -7.52
N ILE A 640 -14.35 -50.22 -6.67
CA ILE A 640 -13.33 -49.16 -6.63
C ILE A 640 -11.97 -49.71 -6.21
N LEU A 641 -11.91 -50.49 -5.13
CA LEU A 641 -10.66 -51.05 -4.62
C LEU A 641 -9.99 -51.95 -5.64
N ILE A 642 -10.76 -52.80 -6.34
CA ILE A 642 -10.22 -53.67 -7.40
C ILE A 642 -9.57 -52.82 -8.50
N THR A 643 -10.26 -51.79 -8.98
CA THR A 643 -9.70 -50.87 -10.00
C THR A 643 -8.44 -50.17 -9.48
N PHE A 644 -8.44 -49.69 -8.24
CA PHE A 644 -7.30 -49.00 -7.65
C PHE A 644 -6.09 -49.92 -7.48
N ILE A 645 -6.30 -51.15 -7.01
CA ILE A 645 -5.27 -52.17 -6.87
C ILE A 645 -4.71 -52.56 -8.25
N GLU A 646 -5.58 -52.73 -9.24
CA GLU A 646 -5.19 -53.07 -10.60
C GLU A 646 -4.31 -51.99 -11.23
N LYS A 647 -4.71 -50.71 -11.10
CA LYS A 647 -3.97 -49.56 -11.63
C LYS A 647 -2.68 -49.26 -10.90
N SER A 648 -2.68 -49.30 -9.56
CA SER A 648 -1.47 -49.10 -8.75
C SER A 648 -0.47 -50.25 -8.90
N ASN A 649 -0.95 -51.43 -9.27
CA ASN A 649 -0.16 -52.63 -9.55
C ASN A 649 0.89 -52.96 -8.46
N PRO A 650 0.50 -53.03 -7.16
CA PRO A 650 1.42 -53.47 -6.12
C PRO A 650 1.83 -54.93 -6.36
N LYS A 651 3.00 -55.33 -5.84
CA LYS A 651 3.57 -56.66 -6.04
C LYS A 651 2.67 -57.79 -5.47
N CYS A 652 1.94 -57.50 -4.40
CA CYS A 652 0.89 -58.34 -3.82
C CYS A 652 -0.43 -57.56 -3.84
N LYS A 653 -1.43 -58.05 -4.59
CA LYS A 653 -2.74 -57.43 -4.79
C LYS A 653 -3.77 -58.07 -3.86
N ILE A 654 -4.14 -57.34 -2.82
CA ILE A 654 -4.99 -57.87 -1.73
C ILE A 654 -6.29 -57.09 -1.67
N LEU A 655 -7.41 -57.81 -1.77
CA LEU A 655 -8.73 -57.29 -1.45
C LEU A 655 -9.16 -57.88 -0.10
N ALA A 656 -9.21 -57.06 0.94
CA ALA A 656 -9.65 -57.45 2.28
C ALA A 656 -10.90 -56.66 2.67
N ILE A 657 -12.02 -57.35 2.87
CA ILE A 657 -13.33 -56.73 3.13
C ILE A 657 -13.93 -57.32 4.41
N ASP A 658 -14.29 -56.44 5.33
CA ASP A 658 -14.96 -56.80 6.58
C ASP A 658 -16.46 -56.46 6.52
N ASN A 659 -17.22 -57.00 7.48
CA ASN A 659 -18.65 -56.80 7.66
C ASN A 659 -19.50 -57.16 6.42
N ILE A 660 -19.21 -58.30 5.78
CA ILE A 660 -19.95 -58.77 4.60
C ILE A 660 -21.42 -59.12 4.90
N GLU A 661 -21.83 -59.20 6.17
CA GLU A 661 -23.23 -59.30 6.58
C GLU A 661 -24.10 -58.10 6.16
N ASN A 662 -23.49 -56.98 5.76
CA ASN A 662 -24.21 -55.86 5.16
C ASN A 662 -24.69 -56.15 3.73
N LEU A 663 -24.24 -57.25 3.12
CA LEU A 663 -24.78 -57.76 1.87
C LEU A 663 -26.00 -58.63 2.17
N ASP A 664 -27.15 -58.27 1.60
CA ASP A 664 -28.36 -59.09 1.71
C ASP A 664 -28.23 -60.41 0.94
N SER A 665 -29.21 -61.30 1.12
CA SER A 665 -29.25 -62.63 0.48
C SER A 665 -29.30 -62.59 -1.05
N LYS A 666 -29.66 -61.44 -1.65
CA LYS A 666 -29.69 -61.25 -3.10
C LYS A 666 -28.35 -60.76 -3.65
N ASN A 667 -27.67 -59.89 -2.92
CA ASN A 667 -26.45 -59.22 -3.34
C ASN A 667 -25.20 -60.03 -2.96
N PHE A 668 -25.21 -60.76 -1.85
CA PHE A 668 -24.07 -61.59 -1.45
C PHE A 668 -23.67 -62.60 -2.54
N PRO A 669 -24.58 -63.44 -3.10
CA PRO A 669 -24.21 -64.39 -4.15
C PRO A 669 -23.68 -63.71 -5.42
N LYS A 670 -24.24 -62.55 -5.78
CA LYS A 670 -23.82 -61.79 -6.96
C LYS A 670 -22.41 -61.21 -6.80
N VAL A 671 -22.09 -60.70 -5.61
CA VAL A 671 -20.74 -60.20 -5.30
C VAL A 671 -19.74 -61.34 -5.35
N ILE A 672 -20.06 -62.51 -4.80
CA ILE A 672 -19.20 -63.70 -4.87
C ILE A 672 -18.95 -64.14 -6.33
N ASP A 673 -20.01 -64.26 -7.14
CA ASP A 673 -19.90 -64.63 -8.55
C ASP A 673 -19.04 -63.60 -9.33
N GLY A 674 -19.28 -62.31 -9.09
CA GLY A 674 -18.47 -61.24 -9.66
C GLY A 674 -17.01 -61.30 -9.24
N LEU A 675 -16.72 -61.53 -7.96
CA LEU A 675 -15.36 -61.70 -7.44
C LEU A 675 -14.66 -62.93 -8.05
N ASN A 676 -15.39 -64.01 -8.33
CA ASN A 676 -14.83 -65.15 -9.05
C ASN A 676 -14.44 -64.79 -10.49
N LYS A 677 -15.28 -64.03 -11.21
CA LYS A 677 -15.02 -63.57 -12.59
C LYS A 677 -13.81 -62.64 -12.71
N ILE A 678 -13.53 -61.84 -11.69
CA ILE A 678 -12.44 -60.85 -11.68
C ILE A 678 -11.26 -61.23 -10.78
N SER A 679 -11.22 -62.49 -10.33
CA SER A 679 -10.22 -62.97 -9.37
C SER A 679 -8.80 -63.04 -9.93
N ASP A 680 -8.64 -63.11 -11.25
CA ASP A 680 -7.36 -63.05 -11.95
C ASP A 680 -6.62 -61.72 -11.73
N LYS A 681 -7.35 -60.67 -11.34
CA LYS A 681 -6.79 -59.35 -11.02
C LYS A 681 -6.14 -59.27 -9.63
N LEU A 682 -6.35 -60.25 -8.75
CA LEU A 682 -5.99 -60.21 -7.33
C LEU A 682 -5.21 -61.46 -6.90
N ASP A 683 -4.24 -61.30 -5.99
CA ASP A 683 -3.51 -62.43 -5.42
C ASP A 683 -4.26 -63.07 -4.22
N ASN A 684 -4.95 -62.22 -3.45
CA ASN A 684 -5.70 -62.61 -2.26
C ASN A 684 -7.04 -61.84 -2.18
N ILE A 685 -8.14 -62.58 -2.00
CA ILE A 685 -9.47 -62.08 -1.66
C ILE A 685 -9.83 -62.64 -0.29
N ILE A 686 -10.01 -61.76 0.70
CA ILE A 686 -10.32 -62.14 2.08
C ILE A 686 -11.57 -61.41 2.50
N LEU A 687 -12.65 -62.15 2.72
CA LEU A 687 -13.94 -61.64 3.15
C LEU A 687 -14.18 -62.04 4.62
N SER A 688 -14.78 -61.17 5.41
CA SER A 688 -15.09 -61.42 6.82
C SER A 688 -16.47 -60.89 7.19
N GLY A 689 -17.24 -61.67 7.95
CA GLY A 689 -18.50 -61.21 8.50
C GLY A 689 -19.36 -62.29 9.14
N VAL A 690 -20.54 -61.89 9.61
CA VAL A 690 -21.52 -62.78 10.26
C VAL A 690 -22.54 -63.23 9.22
N VAL A 691 -22.19 -64.25 8.44
CA VAL A 691 -23.06 -64.80 7.41
C VAL A 691 -23.20 -66.31 7.62
N ASP A 692 -24.43 -66.80 7.47
CA ASP A 692 -24.77 -68.22 7.59
C ASP A 692 -24.61 -68.92 6.23
N VAL A 693 -23.37 -69.29 5.90
CA VAL A 693 -23.01 -70.01 4.67
C VAL A 693 -21.99 -71.09 4.98
N SER A 694 -22.29 -72.34 4.63
CA SER A 694 -21.35 -73.47 4.83
C SER A 694 -20.39 -73.65 3.65
N GLU A 695 -20.88 -73.44 2.43
CA GLU A 695 -20.12 -73.61 1.20
C GLU A 695 -20.35 -72.46 0.23
N VAL A 696 -19.28 -71.99 -0.39
CA VAL A 696 -19.30 -70.91 -1.39
C VAL A 696 -18.37 -71.30 -2.54
N GLU A 697 -18.92 -71.37 -3.75
CA GLU A 697 -18.16 -71.82 -4.92
C GLU A 697 -16.92 -70.95 -5.16
N GLY A 698 -15.76 -71.59 -5.32
CA GLY A 698 -14.48 -70.91 -5.57
C GLY A 698 -13.83 -70.27 -4.35
N PHE A 699 -14.46 -70.32 -3.17
CA PHE A 699 -13.92 -69.77 -1.93
C PHE A 699 -13.77 -70.82 -0.84
N LYS A 700 -12.69 -70.74 -0.07
CA LYS A 700 -12.56 -71.52 1.17
C LYS A 700 -13.28 -70.79 2.30
N VAL A 701 -14.35 -71.40 2.81
CA VAL A 701 -15.04 -70.91 4.01
C VAL A 701 -14.33 -71.44 5.25
N TRP A 702 -14.02 -70.53 6.17
CA TRP A 702 -13.43 -70.79 7.47
C TRP A 702 -14.45 -70.43 8.55
N ASN A 703 -15.13 -71.44 9.10
CA ASN A 703 -16.00 -71.24 10.25
C ASN A 703 -15.17 -71.23 11.54
N LEU A 704 -15.04 -70.06 12.14
CA LEU A 704 -14.22 -69.88 13.33
C LEU A 704 -14.87 -70.41 14.61
N ASP A 705 -16.20 -70.61 14.60
CA ASP A 705 -16.91 -71.20 15.75
C ASP A 705 -16.57 -72.70 15.88
N GLU A 706 -16.38 -73.39 14.76
CA GLU A 706 -15.95 -74.80 14.73
C GLU A 706 -14.48 -74.97 15.13
N ALA A 707 -13.63 -73.99 14.80
CA ALA A 707 -12.23 -73.97 15.19
C ALA A 707 -11.99 -73.58 16.67
N GLY A 708 -13.01 -73.04 17.35
CA GLY A 708 -12.92 -72.53 18.72
C GLY A 708 -13.06 -73.59 19.82
N VAL A 709 -13.48 -74.82 19.49
CA VAL A 709 -13.81 -75.86 20.48
C VAL A 709 -12.55 -76.43 21.19
N GLU A 710 -11.34 -76.17 20.70
CA GLU A 710 -10.10 -76.68 21.32
C GLU A 710 -9.35 -75.70 22.25
N ASN A 711 -9.77 -74.43 22.38
CA ASN A 711 -8.99 -73.42 23.14
C ASN A 711 -9.76 -72.65 24.24
N GLU A 712 -10.92 -73.12 24.67
CA GLU A 712 -11.54 -72.64 25.92
C GLU A 712 -11.03 -73.43 27.13
N GLN A 713 -9.78 -73.16 27.54
CA GLN A 713 -9.42 -73.24 28.95
C GLN A 713 -8.90 -71.89 29.43
N SER A 714 -9.80 -71.20 30.13
CA SER A 714 -9.55 -70.23 31.21
C SER A 714 -8.87 -68.91 30.86
N ALA A 715 -9.69 -67.85 30.83
CA ALA A 715 -9.39 -66.60 31.53
C ALA A 715 -10.48 -66.36 32.59
#